data_AF-A0A7X6PLZ6-F1
#
_entry.id   AF-A0A7X6PLZ6-F1
#
_cell.length_a   1.000
_cell.length_b   1.000
_cell.length_c   1.000
_cell.angle_alpha   90.00
_cell.angle_beta   90.00
_cell.angle_gamma   90.00
#
_symmetry.space_group_name_H-M   'P 1'
#
loop_
_entity.id
_entity.type
_entity.pdbx_description
1 polymer ?
#
loop_
_entity_poly.entity_id
_entity_poly.type
_entity_poly.pdbx_seq_one_letter_code
_entity_poly.pdbx_strand_id
1 'polypeptide(L)'
;MKEWKELIEQNLHKQKNSVAKINTDKATVQYSEKIKLNRVLKSLTGDEEIVRAFLIDRLVNELDYKPENIEIEKEYSVKAGHGKLSPRIDILVKDEKGNPFFFIEAKAPDKFEKDKSEIEGQLFSLAQAEEKDFKTKVKYLVYYTADLQEEGILDKAIIIDFEKYRNYTDWENDGFISIATELTAGYGEPKKQPLIKGHEKHDLRTKINREEIEGLGRNLHNVLWGGGGTNDSEIFYSLVNIILAKIQDEYEKEDEQEYDFQIYQYGSHIESSEKVYDRINQLYKRALKEQLNVSEQQKIDDDNIINRNKFPLNKLIYTVQALENFSFLEGRSSLDGKDILGDFFESITRDGFKQNKGQFFTPTPIVNFLLYALQLDNLAIDRLNNDKHLPLIIDPSAGSGTYLVEAMKLITKEVKYKQFHKVKTSKDVKWRFEELFKPDHQENKWARNYLYGSEINFDLGTASKVNMILHGDGSTNIFVKDGLLPFRFYVKEMSPNYLETATADTLYNDKEVNAKFDVVISNPPFSVDLDTQTQREVKNAFVFGDKKNSENLFLERYYQLLNEGGRLGVVLPESVFDTTENKYMRLFLFKYFNVKAIVSLPQVTFEPYTSTKTSLLFAQKKTKKQVEQWNALWDKYGKEWSLLKTRVTDYVKYFVKGDKLNKKWAKDVVADIENESFENIKTNIQRFLKDYLTAEDDALEVKTLLEKYSEEIDSVSKFEKETHVFGFYNAWWVFGEVAKELDYDIFMAEAENVGYKRTKRGENPMPNDLFDLEYAPYQLDTKRIIDSYEKNLKILNDLLDESKKELETIEKKIKDKEIESLKKKAEKLTDDIEAQQEKIEDVEAEKAQVVEILEFYYDSDKLKSDYLERTDADLINHFKNGLLSRYKSDDIVLRTTELLTILDNIRKEVVWD
;
A
#
# COMPACT_ATOMS: atom_id res chain seq x y z
N MET A 1 -18.40 4.18 -18.85
CA MET A 1 -18.49 5.64 -18.67
C MET A 1 -19.61 6.36 -19.48
N LYS A 2 -20.45 5.70 -20.29
CA LYS A 2 -21.58 6.37 -20.99
C LYS A 2 -22.96 6.26 -20.30
N GLU A 3 -23.11 5.41 -19.29
CA GLU A 3 -24.44 5.04 -18.75
C GLU A 3 -25.21 6.18 -18.08
N TRP A 4 -24.54 7.12 -17.38
CA TRP A 4 -25.27 8.15 -16.63
C TRP A 4 -25.95 9.20 -17.53
N LYS A 5 -25.32 9.57 -18.64
CA LYS A 5 -25.86 10.55 -19.59
C LYS A 5 -27.11 10.03 -20.28
N GLU A 6 -27.05 8.77 -20.71
CA GLU A 6 -28.18 8.06 -21.33
C GLU A 6 -29.33 7.89 -20.32
N LEU A 7 -29.02 7.60 -19.05
CA LEU A 7 -30.03 7.49 -18.00
C LEU A 7 -30.70 8.84 -17.71
N ILE A 8 -29.96 9.95 -17.66
CA ILE A 8 -30.53 11.31 -17.54
C ILE A 8 -31.44 11.59 -18.72
N GLU A 9 -30.98 11.35 -19.95
CA GLU A 9 -31.78 11.58 -21.15
C GLU A 9 -33.10 10.80 -21.11
N GLN A 10 -33.04 9.52 -20.75
CA GLN A 10 -34.22 8.67 -20.59
C GLN A 10 -35.16 9.18 -19.50
N ASN A 11 -34.63 9.64 -18.37
CA ASN A 11 -35.44 10.20 -17.28
C ASN A 11 -36.15 11.47 -17.73
N LEU A 12 -35.44 12.41 -18.35
CA LEU A 12 -36.01 13.65 -18.90
C LEU A 12 -37.11 13.37 -19.94
N HIS A 13 -36.96 12.33 -20.76
CA HIS A 13 -37.97 11.94 -21.76
C HIS A 13 -39.23 11.30 -21.17
N LYS A 14 -39.16 10.71 -19.97
CA LYS A 14 -40.30 10.08 -19.29
C LYS A 14 -41.20 11.10 -18.57
N GLN A 15 -40.70 12.30 -18.30
CA GLN A 15 -41.43 13.29 -17.52
C GLN A 15 -42.64 13.86 -18.27
N LYS A 16 -43.78 13.95 -17.57
CA LYS A 16 -45.03 14.51 -18.12
C LYS A 16 -44.93 16.02 -18.35
N ASN A 17 -44.24 16.72 -17.46
CA ASN A 17 -44.01 18.16 -17.55
C ASN A 17 -42.58 18.41 -18.04
N SER A 18 -42.43 18.53 -19.36
CA SER A 18 -41.10 18.63 -19.96
C SER A 18 -40.55 20.05 -19.84
N VAL A 19 -39.63 20.24 -18.88
CA VAL A 19 -38.96 21.52 -18.63
C VAL A 19 -37.53 21.59 -19.16
N ALA A 20 -36.90 20.44 -19.32
CA ALA A 20 -35.63 20.27 -20.01
C ALA A 20 -35.73 19.06 -20.94
N LYS A 21 -35.11 19.16 -22.11
CA LYS A 21 -34.90 18.04 -23.02
C LYS A 21 -33.46 18.09 -23.48
N ILE A 22 -32.78 16.97 -23.39
CA ILE A 22 -31.48 16.80 -24.02
C ILE A 22 -31.60 15.74 -25.10
N ASN A 23 -30.66 15.77 -26.04
CA ASN A 23 -30.36 14.63 -26.85
C ASN A 23 -28.85 14.50 -26.93
N THR A 24 -28.32 13.45 -26.30
CA THR A 24 -26.87 13.27 -26.14
C THR A 24 -26.21 12.92 -27.45
N ASP A 25 -26.88 12.14 -28.31
CA ASP A 25 -26.42 11.86 -29.67
C ASP A 25 -26.31 13.15 -30.48
N LYS A 26 -27.36 13.98 -30.42
CA LYS A 26 -27.46 15.24 -31.18
C LYS A 26 -26.73 16.43 -30.59
N ALA A 27 -26.06 16.22 -29.46
CA ALA A 27 -25.51 17.28 -28.63
C ALA A 27 -26.46 18.47 -28.47
N THR A 28 -27.77 18.25 -28.28
CA THR A 28 -28.76 19.34 -28.15
C THR A 28 -29.34 19.43 -26.75
N VAL A 29 -29.67 20.65 -26.34
CA VAL A 29 -30.41 20.94 -25.11
C VAL A 29 -31.49 21.97 -25.40
N GLN A 30 -32.66 21.78 -24.80
CA GLN A 30 -33.78 22.71 -24.86
C GLN A 30 -34.39 22.85 -23.47
N TYR A 31 -34.66 24.08 -23.09
CA TYR A 31 -35.36 24.43 -21.86
C TYR A 31 -36.74 25.02 -22.16
N SER A 32 -37.67 24.85 -21.24
CA SER A 32 -39.01 25.45 -21.33
C SER A 32 -38.94 26.97 -21.46
N GLU A 33 -39.82 27.55 -22.29
CA GLU A 33 -39.94 29.00 -22.46
C GLU A 33 -40.32 29.72 -21.15
N LYS A 34 -40.82 28.98 -20.16
CA LYS A 34 -41.13 29.51 -18.83
C LYS A 34 -39.88 29.82 -18.00
N ILE A 35 -38.74 29.18 -18.29
CA ILE A 35 -37.47 29.40 -17.59
C ILE A 35 -36.78 30.60 -18.21
N LYS A 36 -36.26 31.50 -17.37
CA LYS A 36 -35.55 32.70 -17.86
C LYS A 36 -34.15 32.33 -18.33
N LEU A 37 -33.95 32.38 -19.64
CA LEU A 37 -32.68 32.15 -20.31
C LEU A 37 -31.93 33.47 -20.57
N ASN A 38 -30.77 33.68 -19.94
CA ASN A 38 -29.92 34.85 -20.26
C ASN A 38 -29.06 34.64 -21.51
N ARG A 39 -28.97 33.39 -21.99
CA ARG A 39 -28.27 33.02 -23.22
C ARG A 39 -29.09 32.00 -24.01
N VAL A 40 -28.94 32.02 -25.32
CA VAL A 40 -29.48 30.98 -26.19
C VAL A 40 -28.64 29.71 -26.01
N LEU A 41 -29.19 28.76 -25.23
CA LEU A 41 -28.66 27.41 -25.07
C LEU A 41 -29.41 26.48 -26.02
N LYS A 42 -28.70 25.92 -27.01
CA LYS A 42 -29.26 24.97 -27.99
C LYS A 42 -28.42 23.72 -28.18
N SER A 43 -27.22 23.71 -27.62
CA SER A 43 -26.24 22.64 -27.77
C SER A 43 -25.66 22.26 -26.41
N LEU A 44 -25.41 20.98 -26.19
CA LEU A 44 -24.65 20.48 -25.05
C LEU A 44 -23.20 20.92 -25.21
N THR A 45 -22.76 21.87 -24.38
CA THR A 45 -21.38 22.40 -24.42
C THR A 45 -20.39 21.60 -23.57
N GLY A 46 -20.88 20.60 -22.84
CA GLY A 46 -20.11 19.72 -21.98
C GLY A 46 -21.01 18.94 -21.04
N ASP A 47 -20.41 18.08 -20.23
CA ASP A 47 -21.13 17.20 -19.30
C ASP A 47 -21.86 17.95 -18.18
N GLU A 48 -21.36 19.13 -17.83
CA GLU A 48 -22.00 20.09 -16.91
C GLU A 48 -23.41 20.49 -17.38
N GLU A 49 -23.62 20.64 -18.69
CA GLU A 49 -24.93 20.99 -19.25
C GLU A 49 -25.96 19.88 -19.05
N ILE A 50 -25.52 18.62 -19.07
CA ILE A 50 -26.36 17.45 -18.83
C ILE A 50 -26.80 17.43 -17.37
N VAL A 51 -25.85 17.68 -16.45
CA VAL A 51 -26.14 17.80 -15.00
C VAL A 51 -27.10 18.96 -14.74
N ARG A 52 -26.90 20.11 -15.39
CA ARG A 52 -27.79 21.27 -15.30
C ARG A 52 -29.20 20.95 -15.77
N ALA A 53 -29.34 20.25 -16.90
CA ALA A 53 -30.63 19.83 -17.42
C ALA A 53 -31.37 18.87 -16.48
N PHE A 54 -30.64 17.90 -15.91
CA PHE A 54 -31.16 17.02 -14.87
C PHE A 54 -31.65 17.79 -13.65
N LEU A 55 -30.83 18.73 -13.14
CA LEU A 55 -31.18 19.51 -11.96
C LEU A 55 -32.43 20.37 -12.16
N ILE A 56 -32.57 21.00 -13.33
CA ILE A 56 -33.75 21.81 -13.66
C ILE A 56 -35.02 20.96 -13.68
N ASP A 57 -34.94 19.77 -14.28
CA ASP A 57 -36.06 18.83 -14.27
C ASP A 57 -36.44 18.43 -12.86
N ARG A 58 -35.46 18.09 -12.04
CA ARG A 58 -35.66 17.71 -10.64
C ARG A 58 -36.26 18.83 -9.81
N LEU A 59 -35.75 20.06 -9.93
CA LEU A 59 -36.29 21.24 -9.26
C LEU A 59 -37.78 21.43 -9.55
N VAL A 60 -38.21 21.29 -10.81
CA VAL A 60 -39.61 21.52 -11.17
C VAL A 60 -40.49 20.31 -10.87
N ASN A 61 -40.08 19.12 -11.30
CA ASN A 61 -40.95 17.95 -11.35
C ASN A 61 -40.94 17.13 -10.07
N GLU A 62 -39.89 17.23 -9.26
CA GLU A 62 -39.75 16.47 -8.00
C GLU A 62 -39.80 17.38 -6.77
N LEU A 63 -39.24 18.59 -6.86
CA LEU A 63 -39.11 19.51 -5.73
C LEU A 63 -40.13 20.67 -5.73
N ASP A 64 -41.09 20.66 -6.66
CA ASP A 64 -42.23 21.58 -6.75
C ASP A 64 -41.84 23.08 -6.89
N TYR A 65 -40.72 23.37 -7.56
CA TYR A 65 -40.35 24.73 -7.92
C TYR A 65 -41.04 25.17 -9.22
N LYS A 66 -41.52 26.41 -9.23
CA LYS A 66 -42.14 27.02 -10.42
C LYS A 66 -41.08 27.33 -11.48
N PRO A 67 -41.22 26.86 -12.74
CA PRO A 67 -40.28 27.17 -13.82
C PRO A 67 -40.04 28.67 -14.02
N GLU A 68 -41.07 29.48 -13.76
CA GLU A 68 -41.02 30.94 -13.90
C GLU A 68 -40.07 31.62 -12.89
N ASN A 69 -39.72 30.91 -11.80
CA ASN A 69 -38.79 31.38 -10.77
C ASN A 69 -37.35 30.92 -11.01
N ILE A 70 -37.08 30.18 -12.09
CA ILE A 70 -35.75 29.67 -12.42
C ILE A 70 -35.12 30.57 -13.51
N GLU A 71 -33.87 30.96 -13.28
CA GLU A 71 -33.06 31.75 -14.21
C GLU A 71 -31.72 31.06 -14.43
N ILE A 72 -31.24 30.98 -15.67
CA ILE A 72 -29.99 30.26 -16.00
C ILE A 72 -28.99 31.11 -16.77
N GLU A 73 -27.70 30.79 -16.61
CA GLU A 73 -26.54 31.45 -17.24
C GLU A 73 -26.50 32.97 -16.98
N LYS A 74 -26.78 33.41 -15.75
CA LYS A 74 -26.78 34.84 -15.42
C LYS A 74 -25.34 35.36 -15.34
N GLU A 75 -25.05 36.44 -16.07
CA GLU A 75 -23.71 37.01 -16.20
C GLU A 75 -23.49 38.21 -15.26
N TYR A 76 -22.30 38.26 -14.66
CA TYR A 76 -21.87 39.33 -13.76
C TYR A 76 -20.72 40.12 -14.37
N SER A 77 -20.63 41.42 -14.06
CA SER A 77 -19.50 42.26 -14.46
C SER A 77 -18.51 42.40 -13.31
N VAL A 78 -17.51 41.52 -13.25
CA VAL A 78 -16.46 41.58 -12.22
C VAL A 78 -15.22 42.29 -12.78
N LYS A 79 -14.71 43.29 -12.06
CA LYS A 79 -13.44 43.96 -12.41
C LYS A 79 -12.27 43.11 -11.89
N ALA A 80 -11.45 42.58 -12.78
CA ALA A 80 -10.22 41.87 -12.44
C ALA A 80 -9.07 42.38 -13.32
N GLY A 81 -8.19 43.22 -12.75
CA GLY A 81 -7.07 43.82 -13.46
C GLY A 81 -7.47 44.77 -14.60
N HIS A 82 -6.69 44.79 -15.69
CA HIS A 82 -6.90 45.64 -16.87
C HIS A 82 -7.93 45.09 -17.89
N GLY A 83 -8.63 44.00 -17.58
CA GLY A 83 -9.68 43.40 -18.42
C GLY A 83 -11.03 43.30 -17.70
N LYS A 84 -12.12 43.22 -18.48
CA LYS A 84 -13.47 42.95 -17.96
C LYS A 84 -13.71 41.44 -18.08
N LEU A 85 -13.79 40.74 -16.95
CA LEU A 85 -14.21 39.34 -16.91
C LEU A 85 -15.73 39.29 -16.73
N SER A 86 -16.38 38.37 -17.44
CA SER A 86 -17.83 38.17 -17.37
C SER A 86 -18.15 36.76 -16.83
N PRO A 87 -17.87 36.49 -15.54
CA PRO A 87 -18.19 35.21 -14.94
C PRO A 87 -19.71 35.02 -14.83
N ARG A 88 -20.14 33.77 -14.73
CA ARG A 88 -21.56 33.39 -14.77
C ARG A 88 -21.88 32.39 -13.68
N ILE A 89 -23.13 32.43 -13.25
CA ILE A 89 -23.73 31.41 -12.41
C ILE A 89 -24.67 30.55 -13.26
N ASP A 90 -24.69 29.25 -12.99
CA ASP A 90 -25.44 28.30 -13.79
C ASP A 90 -26.95 28.43 -13.60
N ILE A 91 -27.43 28.35 -12.34
CA ILE A 91 -28.86 28.37 -12.02
C ILE A 91 -29.14 29.26 -10.80
N LEU A 92 -30.15 30.12 -10.90
CA LEU A 92 -30.78 30.80 -9.78
C LEU A 92 -32.20 30.31 -9.62
N VAL A 93 -32.56 29.89 -8.41
CA VAL A 93 -33.95 29.62 -8.03
C VAL A 93 -34.42 30.76 -7.13
N LYS A 94 -35.39 31.54 -7.56
CA LYS A 94 -35.89 32.71 -6.81
C LYS A 94 -37.07 32.38 -5.93
N ASP A 95 -37.20 33.06 -4.79
CA ASP A 95 -38.39 33.03 -3.94
C ASP A 95 -39.54 33.87 -4.52
N GLU A 96 -40.70 33.84 -3.86
CA GLU A 96 -41.89 34.62 -4.27
C GLU A 96 -41.67 36.14 -4.23
N LYS A 97 -40.62 36.61 -3.54
CA LYS A 97 -40.22 38.03 -3.48
C LYS A 97 -39.19 38.39 -4.55
N GLY A 98 -38.76 37.43 -5.38
CA GLY A 98 -37.77 37.60 -6.43
C GLY A 98 -36.31 37.55 -5.97
N ASN A 99 -36.06 37.17 -4.71
CA ASN A 99 -34.70 37.00 -4.18
C ASN A 99 -34.15 35.61 -4.50
N PRO A 100 -32.85 35.45 -4.81
CA PRO A 100 -32.24 34.13 -5.00
C PRO A 100 -32.29 33.30 -3.72
N PHE A 101 -33.09 32.23 -3.74
CA PHE A 101 -33.17 31.23 -2.69
C PHE A 101 -32.02 30.24 -2.79
N PHE A 102 -31.88 29.58 -3.96
CA PHE A 102 -30.69 28.79 -4.31
C PHE A 102 -29.88 29.49 -5.39
N PHE A 103 -28.59 29.62 -5.15
CA PHE A 103 -27.58 30.17 -6.07
C PHE A 103 -26.61 29.05 -6.42
N ILE A 104 -26.79 28.43 -7.59
CA ILE A 104 -26.29 27.09 -7.89
C ILE A 104 -25.22 27.13 -8.98
N GLU A 105 -24.09 26.49 -8.69
CA GLU A 105 -23.04 26.13 -9.64
C GLU A 105 -23.07 24.61 -9.82
N ALA A 106 -23.19 24.13 -11.05
CA ALA A 106 -23.27 22.72 -11.39
C ALA A 106 -21.93 22.23 -11.97
N LYS A 107 -21.49 21.04 -11.57
CA LYS A 107 -20.28 20.39 -12.10
C LYS A 107 -20.58 19.02 -12.68
N ALA A 108 -19.77 18.64 -13.67
CA ALA A 108 -19.72 17.26 -14.13
C ALA A 108 -19.22 16.35 -12.98
N PRO A 109 -19.66 15.07 -12.91
CA PRO A 109 -19.35 14.20 -11.78
C PRO A 109 -17.85 14.01 -11.53
N ASP A 110 -17.06 13.92 -12.60
CA ASP A 110 -15.60 13.76 -12.60
C ASP A 110 -14.82 15.02 -12.19
N LYS A 111 -15.49 16.18 -12.22
CA LYS A 111 -14.91 17.48 -11.82
C LYS A 111 -15.32 17.94 -10.44
N PHE A 112 -16.42 17.41 -9.89
CA PHE A 112 -16.98 17.88 -8.62
C PHE A 112 -15.97 17.88 -7.47
N GLU A 113 -15.14 16.83 -7.32
CA GLU A 113 -14.08 16.84 -6.30
C GLU A 113 -12.87 17.68 -6.69
N LYS A 114 -12.54 17.77 -7.99
CA LYS A 114 -11.33 18.44 -8.49
C LYS A 114 -11.43 19.97 -8.43
N ASP A 115 -12.62 20.50 -8.66
CA ASP A 115 -12.85 21.94 -8.83
C ASP A 115 -13.43 22.60 -7.57
N LYS A 116 -13.39 21.95 -6.39
CA LYS A 116 -13.89 22.53 -5.13
C LYS A 116 -13.17 23.83 -4.74
N SER A 117 -11.91 24.00 -5.15
CA SER A 117 -11.16 25.25 -4.94
C SER A 117 -11.80 26.45 -5.61
N GLU A 118 -12.63 26.24 -6.64
CA GLU A 118 -13.27 27.32 -7.39
C GLU A 118 -14.52 27.90 -6.69
N ILE A 119 -14.98 27.30 -5.58
CA ILE A 119 -16.19 27.75 -4.84
C ILE A 119 -16.08 29.22 -4.41
N GLU A 120 -14.90 29.68 -4.01
CA GLU A 120 -14.68 31.09 -3.64
C GLU A 120 -15.02 32.05 -4.79
N GLY A 121 -14.54 31.74 -5.99
CA GLY A 121 -14.72 32.56 -7.18
C GLY A 121 -16.11 32.41 -7.81
N GLN A 122 -16.59 31.18 -7.94
CA GLN A 122 -17.81 30.84 -8.68
C GLN A 122 -19.09 31.01 -7.86
N LEU A 123 -19.02 30.87 -6.53
CA LEU A 123 -20.19 31.04 -5.68
C LEU A 123 -20.11 32.30 -4.81
N PHE A 124 -19.14 32.39 -3.90
CA PHE A 124 -19.09 33.51 -2.94
C PHE A 124 -18.94 34.87 -3.63
N SER A 125 -17.98 35.00 -4.55
CA SER A 125 -17.73 36.25 -5.25
C SER A 125 -18.91 36.69 -6.14
N LEU A 126 -19.59 35.73 -6.79
CA LEU A 126 -20.74 36.01 -7.64
C LEU A 126 -22.00 36.33 -6.83
N ALA A 127 -22.23 35.67 -5.70
CA ALA A 127 -23.34 35.98 -4.80
C ALA A 127 -23.22 37.39 -4.21
N GLN A 128 -22.00 37.82 -3.86
CA GLN A 128 -21.75 39.20 -3.43
C GLN A 128 -22.03 40.22 -4.56
N ALA A 129 -21.67 39.87 -5.81
CA ALA A 129 -21.99 40.69 -6.97
C ALA A 129 -23.51 40.77 -7.22
N GLU A 130 -24.23 39.65 -7.03
CA GLU A 130 -25.69 39.57 -7.13
C GLU A 130 -26.39 40.52 -6.15
N GLU A 131 -26.06 40.43 -4.86
CA GLU A 131 -26.66 41.31 -3.85
C GLU A 131 -26.32 42.78 -4.10
N LYS A 132 -25.09 43.07 -4.53
CA LYS A 132 -24.62 44.44 -4.79
C LYS A 132 -25.27 45.07 -6.03
N ASP A 133 -25.24 44.37 -7.15
CA ASP A 133 -25.64 44.93 -8.45
C ASP A 133 -27.16 44.95 -8.63
N PHE A 134 -27.86 43.98 -8.02
CA PHE A 134 -29.31 43.80 -8.20
C PHE A 134 -30.13 44.08 -6.92
N LYS A 135 -29.49 44.41 -5.79
CA LYS A 135 -30.14 44.69 -4.49
C LYS A 135 -31.04 43.54 -4.02
N THR A 136 -30.67 42.31 -4.34
CA THR A 136 -31.32 41.09 -3.87
C THR A 136 -30.68 40.63 -2.56
N LYS A 137 -31.26 39.62 -1.92
CA LYS A 137 -30.66 38.91 -0.80
C LYS A 137 -30.49 37.44 -1.17
N VAL A 138 -29.26 36.95 -1.23
CA VAL A 138 -28.98 35.54 -1.55
C VAL A 138 -29.08 34.72 -0.27
N LYS A 139 -29.84 33.61 -0.30
CA LYS A 139 -30.02 32.76 0.89
C LYS A 139 -29.02 31.62 0.96
N TYR A 140 -29.00 30.75 -0.04
CA TYR A 140 -28.13 29.56 -0.06
C TYR A 140 -27.25 29.52 -1.31
N LEU A 141 -25.98 29.22 -1.13
CA LEU A 141 -25.08 28.82 -2.22
C LEU A 141 -25.13 27.30 -2.36
N VAL A 142 -25.12 26.80 -3.58
CA VAL A 142 -25.18 25.37 -3.85
C VAL A 142 -24.10 25.01 -4.86
N TYR A 143 -23.19 24.13 -4.48
CA TYR A 143 -22.26 23.48 -5.40
C TYR A 143 -22.78 22.07 -5.67
N TYR A 144 -23.18 21.76 -6.90
CA TYR A 144 -24.01 20.61 -7.22
C TYR A 144 -23.39 19.70 -8.29
N THR A 145 -23.60 18.40 -8.16
CA THR A 145 -23.48 17.43 -9.27
C THR A 145 -24.54 16.33 -9.16
N ALA A 146 -24.70 15.58 -10.25
CA ALA A 146 -25.57 14.41 -10.32
C ALA A 146 -24.69 13.15 -10.33
N ASP A 147 -24.81 12.31 -9.31
CA ASP A 147 -24.00 11.10 -9.17
C ASP A 147 -24.79 9.85 -9.61
N LEU A 148 -24.14 8.95 -10.34
CA LEU A 148 -24.77 7.71 -10.81
C LEU A 148 -24.53 6.58 -9.79
N GLN A 149 -25.60 6.01 -9.29
CA GLN A 149 -25.63 4.79 -8.49
C GLN A 149 -26.41 3.70 -9.23
N GLU A 150 -26.27 2.43 -8.82
CA GLU A 150 -27.00 1.31 -9.45
C GLU A 150 -28.53 1.45 -9.37
N GLU A 151 -29.02 2.17 -8.37
CA GLU A 151 -30.43 2.41 -8.11
C GLU A 151 -30.98 3.65 -8.84
N GLY A 152 -30.11 4.46 -9.45
CA GLY A 152 -30.49 5.66 -10.19
C GLY A 152 -29.51 6.82 -10.05
N ILE A 153 -30.00 8.04 -10.22
CA ILE A 153 -29.20 9.26 -10.17
C ILE A 153 -29.53 9.98 -8.87
N LEU A 154 -28.51 10.21 -8.03
CA LEU A 154 -28.62 10.89 -6.75
C LEU A 154 -28.04 12.30 -6.83
N ASP A 155 -28.58 13.20 -6.02
CA ASP A 155 -28.01 14.53 -5.84
C ASP A 155 -26.74 14.44 -4.99
N LYS A 156 -25.71 15.16 -5.41
CA LYS A 156 -24.54 15.42 -4.57
C LYS A 156 -24.35 16.92 -4.50
N ALA A 157 -24.63 17.52 -3.34
CA ALA A 157 -24.56 18.96 -3.16
C ALA A 157 -23.77 19.36 -1.91
N ILE A 158 -23.05 20.49 -2.01
CA ILE A 158 -22.60 21.27 -0.86
C ILE A 158 -23.49 22.50 -0.79
N ILE A 159 -24.28 22.61 0.28
CA ILE A 159 -25.21 23.72 0.48
C ILE A 159 -24.67 24.60 1.60
N ILE A 160 -24.53 25.89 1.34
CA ILE A 160 -23.92 26.86 2.25
C ILE A 160 -24.96 27.94 2.57
N ASP A 161 -25.18 28.21 3.86
CA ASP A 161 -25.98 29.35 4.31
C ASP A 161 -25.19 30.64 4.11
N PHE A 162 -25.51 31.40 3.05
CA PHE A 162 -24.83 32.64 2.72
C PHE A 162 -25.19 33.77 3.69
N GLU A 163 -26.33 33.67 4.38
CA GLU A 163 -26.67 34.64 5.41
C GLU A 163 -25.76 34.50 6.63
N LYS A 164 -25.36 33.26 6.96
CA LYS A 164 -24.38 32.94 7.99
C LYS A 164 -22.94 33.20 7.52
N TYR A 165 -22.56 32.71 6.34
CA TYR A 165 -21.20 32.80 5.81
C TYR A 165 -21.13 33.80 4.65
N ARG A 166 -20.75 35.03 4.95
CA ARG A 166 -20.72 36.12 3.95
C ARG A 166 -19.48 36.13 3.07
N ASN A 167 -18.43 35.43 3.48
CA ASN A 167 -17.18 35.28 2.73
C ASN A 167 -16.64 33.83 2.91
N TYR A 168 -15.78 33.42 1.99
CA TYR A 168 -15.23 32.07 1.94
C TYR A 168 -14.39 31.73 3.18
N THR A 169 -13.61 32.70 3.68
CA THR A 169 -12.76 32.52 4.86
C THR A 169 -13.56 32.19 6.12
N ASP A 170 -14.73 32.80 6.33
CA ASP A 170 -15.60 32.46 7.47
C ASP A 170 -16.11 31.02 7.40
N TRP A 171 -16.44 30.55 6.19
CA TRP A 171 -16.88 29.17 5.94
C TRP A 171 -15.74 28.16 6.14
N GLU A 172 -14.53 28.50 5.66
CA GLU A 172 -13.30 27.74 5.87
C GLU A 172 -12.92 27.64 7.36
N ASN A 173 -13.04 28.73 8.11
CA ASN A 173 -12.76 28.77 9.54
C ASN A 173 -13.69 27.87 10.36
N ASP A 174 -14.90 27.64 9.88
CA ASP A 174 -15.86 26.71 10.48
C ASP A 174 -15.70 25.26 9.98
N GLY A 175 -14.77 24.99 9.05
CA GLY A 175 -14.46 23.65 8.56
C GLY A 175 -15.25 23.25 7.31
N PHE A 176 -15.64 24.23 6.49
CA PHE A 176 -16.37 24.04 5.23
C PHE A 176 -17.72 23.31 5.41
N ILE A 177 -18.44 23.63 6.48
CA ILE A 177 -19.70 22.97 6.84
C ILE A 177 -20.73 23.09 5.71
N SER A 178 -21.25 21.95 5.25
CA SER A 178 -22.42 21.87 4.40
C SER A 178 -23.67 21.72 5.26
N ILE A 179 -24.66 22.60 5.08
CA ILE A 179 -25.90 22.57 5.87
C ILE A 179 -26.88 21.49 5.38
N ALA A 180 -26.64 20.90 4.22
CA ALA A 180 -27.45 19.84 3.63
C ALA A 180 -26.68 19.21 2.46
N THR A 181 -27.01 17.96 2.14
CA THR A 181 -26.44 17.21 1.01
C THR A 181 -27.39 17.14 -0.18
N GLU A 182 -28.66 17.52 0.03
CA GLU A 182 -29.75 17.46 -0.94
C GLU A 182 -30.57 18.76 -0.93
N LEU A 183 -31.17 19.08 -2.08
CA LEU A 183 -32.05 20.23 -2.23
C LEU A 183 -33.42 19.94 -1.60
N THR A 184 -34.02 20.94 -0.94
CA THR A 184 -35.34 20.81 -0.33
C THR A 184 -36.47 21.17 -1.29
N ALA A 185 -37.59 20.45 -1.16
CA ALA A 185 -38.82 20.74 -1.89
C ALA A 185 -39.45 22.06 -1.40
N GLY A 186 -39.80 22.93 -2.35
CA GLY A 186 -40.25 24.30 -2.10
C GLY A 186 -39.25 25.12 -1.26
N TYR A 187 -39.67 26.29 -0.79
CA TYR A 187 -38.78 27.25 -0.11
C TYR A 187 -38.50 26.95 1.38
N GLY A 188 -38.48 25.66 1.75
CA GLY A 188 -38.14 25.19 3.09
C GLY A 188 -36.63 25.17 3.35
N GLU A 189 -36.21 25.31 4.61
CA GLU A 189 -34.79 25.27 4.98
C GLU A 189 -34.15 23.92 4.61
N PRO A 190 -33.00 23.92 3.91
CA PRO A 190 -32.22 22.72 3.64
C PRO A 190 -31.88 21.97 4.92
N LYS A 191 -32.00 20.64 4.89
CA LYS A 191 -31.67 19.76 6.01
C LYS A 191 -30.85 18.59 5.53
N LYS A 192 -29.79 18.30 6.26
CA LYS A 192 -29.02 17.06 6.13
C LYS A 192 -29.81 15.91 6.75
N GLN A 193 -30.06 14.88 5.96
CA GLN A 193 -30.61 13.63 6.47
C GLN A 193 -29.51 12.84 7.19
N PRO A 194 -29.78 12.22 8.35
CA PRO A 194 -28.80 11.40 9.02
C PRO A 194 -28.49 10.15 8.19
N LEU A 195 -27.22 9.74 8.21
CA LEU A 195 -26.80 8.48 7.63
C LEU A 195 -27.22 7.33 8.56
N ILE A 196 -27.91 6.34 8.01
CA ILE A 196 -28.52 5.20 8.72
C ILE A 196 -28.14 3.91 8.00
N LYS A 197 -27.63 2.93 8.74
CA LYS A 197 -27.24 1.64 8.19
C LYS A 197 -28.43 0.88 7.58
N GLY A 198 -28.26 0.35 6.39
CA GLY A 198 -29.28 -0.38 5.64
C GLY A 198 -30.38 0.48 5.03
N HIS A 199 -30.33 1.81 5.14
CA HIS A 199 -31.35 2.69 4.59
C HIS A 199 -31.14 2.93 3.08
N GLU A 200 -32.16 2.63 2.26
CA GLU A 200 -32.11 2.65 0.78
C GLU A 200 -31.41 3.90 0.18
N LYS A 201 -31.68 5.10 0.72
CA LYS A 201 -31.11 6.36 0.18
C LYS A 201 -30.07 7.05 1.06
N HIS A 202 -29.94 6.62 2.31
CA HIS A 202 -29.18 7.37 3.32
C HIS A 202 -28.23 6.45 4.09
N ASP A 203 -27.75 5.39 3.42
CA ASP A 203 -26.66 4.56 3.93
C ASP A 203 -25.31 5.02 3.34
N LEU A 204 -24.22 4.43 3.82
CA LEU A 204 -22.88 4.65 3.33
C LEU A 204 -22.71 4.17 1.89
N ARG A 205 -21.98 4.96 1.10
CA ARG A 205 -21.65 4.62 -0.28
C ARG A 205 -20.61 3.50 -0.31
N THR A 206 -20.98 2.37 -0.90
CA THR A 206 -20.11 1.20 -1.09
C THR A 206 -19.49 1.14 -2.49
N LYS A 207 -19.99 1.94 -3.44
CA LYS A 207 -19.45 2.01 -4.80
C LYS A 207 -18.73 3.33 -4.99
N ILE A 208 -17.41 3.23 -4.97
CA ILE A 208 -16.54 4.39 -5.09
C ILE A 208 -15.68 4.24 -6.33
N ASN A 209 -15.60 5.29 -7.14
CA ASN A 209 -14.72 5.30 -8.30
C ASN A 209 -13.36 5.91 -7.94
N ARG A 210 -12.35 5.59 -8.76
CA ARG A 210 -10.96 5.99 -8.53
C ARG A 210 -10.76 7.50 -8.54
N GLU A 211 -11.42 8.20 -9.46
CA GLU A 211 -11.26 9.65 -9.59
C GLU A 211 -11.83 10.41 -8.39
N GLU A 212 -12.96 9.95 -7.83
CA GLU A 212 -13.54 10.52 -6.60
C GLU A 212 -12.59 10.36 -5.42
N ILE A 213 -11.98 9.18 -5.24
CA ILE A 213 -11.08 8.92 -4.12
C ILE A 213 -9.76 9.67 -4.25
N GLU A 214 -9.19 9.74 -5.46
CA GLU A 214 -8.00 10.56 -5.74
C GLU A 214 -8.30 12.06 -5.53
N GLY A 215 -9.51 12.51 -5.86
CA GLY A 215 -10.00 13.86 -5.54
C GLY A 215 -10.11 14.11 -4.03
N LEU A 216 -10.75 13.18 -3.31
CA LEU A 216 -10.88 13.22 -1.86
C LEU A 216 -9.51 13.30 -1.17
N GLY A 217 -8.55 12.48 -1.59
CA GLY A 217 -7.19 12.49 -1.04
C GLY A 217 -6.48 13.82 -1.23
N ARG A 218 -6.56 14.40 -2.43
CA ARG A 218 -6.01 15.74 -2.69
C ARG A 218 -6.67 16.82 -1.85
N ASN A 219 -8.00 16.76 -1.71
CA ASN A 219 -8.77 17.74 -0.93
C ASN A 219 -8.43 17.67 0.58
N LEU A 220 -8.39 16.46 1.14
CA LEU A 220 -7.89 16.24 2.50
C LEU A 220 -6.45 16.74 2.64
N HIS A 221 -5.57 16.43 1.70
CA HIS A 221 -4.19 16.90 1.74
C HIS A 221 -4.10 18.43 1.79
N ASN A 222 -4.82 19.11 0.89
CA ASN A 222 -4.81 20.57 0.79
C ASN A 222 -5.31 21.25 2.07
N VAL A 223 -6.40 20.77 2.67
CA VAL A 223 -6.96 21.37 3.88
C VAL A 223 -6.14 21.02 5.12
N LEU A 224 -5.71 19.76 5.25
CA LEU A 224 -5.06 19.28 6.46
C LEU A 224 -3.60 19.73 6.56
N TRP A 225 -2.84 19.70 5.47
CA TRP A 225 -1.44 20.15 5.41
C TRP A 225 -1.29 21.61 4.94
N GLY A 226 -2.39 22.25 4.52
CA GLY A 226 -2.44 23.68 4.21
C GLY A 226 -2.06 24.57 5.41
N GLY A 227 -1.36 25.67 5.11
CA GLY A 227 -1.00 26.72 6.08
C GLY A 227 0.39 26.61 6.73
N GLY A 228 1.15 25.52 6.51
CA GLY A 228 2.58 25.41 6.84
C GLY A 228 2.98 25.45 8.34
N GLY A 229 2.00 25.47 9.26
CA GLY A 229 2.23 25.65 10.70
C GLY A 229 2.38 24.37 11.55
N THR A 230 2.09 23.19 11.01
CA THR A 230 2.04 21.91 11.75
C THR A 230 3.03 20.89 11.19
N ASN A 231 3.54 19.99 12.03
CA ASN A 231 4.36 18.85 11.59
C ASN A 231 3.50 17.83 10.83
N ASP A 232 3.89 17.49 9.59
CA ASP A 232 3.16 16.59 8.69
C ASP A 232 2.78 15.26 9.35
N SER A 233 3.68 14.68 10.17
CA SER A 233 3.43 13.40 10.83
C SER A 233 2.27 13.46 11.84
N GLU A 234 2.07 14.59 12.52
CA GLU A 234 0.98 14.73 13.50
C GLU A 234 -0.38 14.83 12.81
N ILE A 235 -0.42 15.49 11.65
CA ILE A 235 -1.62 15.57 10.82
C ILE A 235 -1.98 14.18 10.29
N PHE A 236 -0.97 13.44 9.81
CA PHE A 236 -1.14 12.07 9.37
C PHE A 236 -1.72 11.18 10.48
N TYR A 237 -1.15 11.20 11.69
CA TYR A 237 -1.66 10.38 12.79
C TYR A 237 -3.08 10.77 13.23
N SER A 238 -3.40 12.06 13.24
CA SER A 238 -4.75 12.54 13.51
C SER A 238 -5.74 11.99 12.47
N LEU A 239 -5.38 11.99 11.19
CA LEU A 239 -6.20 11.41 10.12
C LEU A 239 -6.36 9.90 10.28
N VAL A 240 -5.30 9.17 10.63
CA VAL A 240 -5.35 7.72 10.91
C VAL A 240 -6.31 7.42 12.07
N ASN A 241 -6.26 8.20 13.15
CA ASN A 241 -7.15 8.04 14.31
C ASN A 241 -8.62 8.32 13.93
N ILE A 242 -8.86 9.32 13.09
CA ILE A 242 -10.21 9.64 12.55
C ILE A 242 -10.74 8.49 11.69
N ILE A 243 -9.90 7.93 10.82
CA ILE A 243 -10.26 6.76 10.01
C ILE A 243 -10.56 5.54 10.90
N LEU A 244 -9.77 5.32 11.95
CA LEU A 244 -10.01 4.23 12.90
C LEU A 244 -11.36 4.40 13.62
N ALA A 245 -11.71 5.62 14.04
CA ALA A 245 -12.99 5.93 14.66
C ALA A 245 -14.18 5.65 13.70
N LYS A 246 -14.02 5.99 12.42
CA LYS A 246 -14.99 5.67 11.38
C LYS A 246 -15.17 4.16 11.19
N ILE A 247 -14.06 3.42 11.10
CA ILE A 247 -14.07 1.96 10.97
C ILE A 247 -14.81 1.33 12.16
N GLN A 248 -14.54 1.80 13.38
CA GLN A 248 -15.22 1.32 14.57
C GLN A 248 -16.74 1.55 14.49
N ASP A 249 -17.18 2.72 14.06
CA ASP A 249 -18.59 3.03 13.87
C ASP A 249 -19.25 2.06 12.87
N GLU A 250 -18.63 1.82 11.71
CA GLU A 250 -19.16 0.87 10.71
C GLU A 250 -19.28 -0.58 11.24
N TYR A 251 -18.35 -0.99 12.11
CA TYR A 251 -18.36 -2.32 12.74
C TYR A 251 -19.49 -2.49 13.76
N GLU A 252 -19.78 -1.46 14.56
CA GLU A 252 -20.69 -1.57 15.72
C GLU A 252 -22.16 -1.31 15.38
N LYS A 253 -22.45 -0.62 14.27
CA LYS A 253 -23.82 -0.25 13.90
C LYS A 253 -24.62 -1.43 13.38
N GLU A 254 -25.87 -1.51 13.81
CA GLU A 254 -26.88 -2.43 13.27
C GLU A 254 -27.76 -1.72 12.24
N ASP A 255 -28.46 -2.48 11.40
CA ASP A 255 -29.44 -1.92 10.46
C ASP A 255 -30.46 -1.04 11.20
N GLU A 256 -30.90 0.03 10.54
CA GLU A 256 -31.80 1.07 11.09
C GLU A 256 -31.18 1.97 12.17
N GLN A 257 -29.91 1.77 12.55
CA GLN A 257 -29.22 2.69 13.46
C GLN A 257 -28.51 3.82 12.72
N GLU A 258 -28.59 5.03 13.29
CA GLU A 258 -27.82 6.19 12.83
C GLU A 258 -26.32 5.96 13.12
N TYR A 259 -25.50 6.19 12.09
CA TYR A 259 -24.04 6.18 12.23
C TYR A 259 -23.59 7.27 13.19
N ASP A 260 -22.69 6.98 14.12
CA ASP A 260 -22.15 8.05 14.96
C ASP A 260 -21.12 8.86 14.20
N PHE A 261 -20.42 8.34 13.19
CA PHE A 261 -19.43 9.06 12.41
C PHE A 261 -20.08 9.95 11.34
N GLN A 262 -20.74 11.02 11.77
CA GLN A 262 -21.31 12.04 10.88
C GLN A 262 -21.41 13.39 11.59
N ILE A 263 -21.73 14.46 10.87
CA ILE A 263 -22.14 15.75 11.47
C ILE A 263 -23.66 15.80 11.53
N TYR A 264 -24.23 15.94 12.74
CA TYR A 264 -25.68 16.06 12.92
C TYR A 264 -26.20 17.49 12.69
N GLN A 265 -27.46 17.56 12.32
CA GLN A 265 -28.23 18.79 12.24
C GLN A 265 -29.59 18.63 12.93
N TYR A 266 -29.90 19.52 13.87
CA TYR A 266 -31.15 19.54 14.61
C TYR A 266 -31.97 20.77 14.18
N GLY A 267 -32.89 20.57 13.23
CA GLY A 267 -33.62 21.68 12.62
C GLY A 267 -32.68 22.58 11.83
N SER A 268 -32.58 23.86 12.21
CA SER A 268 -31.64 24.82 11.60
C SER A 268 -30.26 24.85 12.27
N HIS A 269 -30.06 24.09 13.35
CA HIS A 269 -28.82 24.14 14.13
C HIS A 269 -27.92 22.97 13.78
N ILE A 270 -26.72 23.28 13.35
CA ILE A 270 -25.66 22.30 13.11
C ILE A 270 -25.00 21.97 14.44
N GLU A 271 -24.67 20.70 14.64
CA GLU A 271 -23.95 20.25 15.83
C GLU A 271 -22.66 21.05 16.03
N SER A 272 -22.47 21.58 17.24
CA SER A 272 -21.26 22.35 17.58
C SER A 272 -20.00 21.50 17.50
N SER A 273 -18.87 22.10 17.09
CA SER A 273 -17.62 21.37 16.88
C SER A 273 -17.12 20.60 18.11
N GLU A 274 -17.40 21.08 19.33
CA GLU A 274 -17.06 20.37 20.58
C GLU A 274 -17.85 19.07 20.75
N LYS A 275 -19.15 19.06 20.41
CA LYS A 275 -19.98 17.84 20.49
C LYS A 275 -19.55 16.80 19.46
N VAL A 276 -19.22 17.24 18.24
CA VAL A 276 -18.64 16.36 17.22
C VAL A 276 -17.32 15.78 17.73
N TYR A 277 -16.42 16.62 18.25
CA TYR A 277 -15.17 16.15 18.84
C TYR A 277 -15.41 15.10 19.93
N ASP A 278 -16.27 15.37 20.91
CA ASP A 278 -16.54 14.45 22.00
C ASP A 278 -17.06 13.10 21.49
N ARG A 279 -18.05 13.10 20.59
CA ARG A 279 -18.63 11.88 20.03
C ARG A 279 -17.62 11.06 19.21
N ILE A 280 -16.88 11.70 18.31
CA ILE A 280 -15.88 11.01 17.50
C ILE A 280 -14.70 10.53 18.37
N ASN A 281 -14.34 11.28 19.43
CA ASN A 281 -13.33 10.84 20.39
C ASN A 281 -13.79 9.62 21.20
N GLN A 282 -15.08 9.51 21.54
CA GLN A 282 -15.62 8.31 22.16
C GLN A 282 -15.56 7.09 21.23
N LEU A 283 -15.86 7.26 19.93
CA LEU A 283 -15.67 6.22 18.92
C LEU A 283 -14.20 5.76 18.87
N TYR A 284 -13.27 6.71 18.80
CA TYR A 284 -11.83 6.42 18.82
C TYR A 284 -11.42 5.65 20.09
N LYS A 285 -11.88 6.06 21.27
CA LYS A 285 -11.58 5.37 22.53
C LYS A 285 -12.10 3.93 22.56
N ARG A 286 -13.29 3.66 22.00
CA ARG A 286 -13.78 2.29 21.79
C ARG A 286 -12.86 1.52 20.84
N ALA A 287 -12.44 2.14 19.75
CA ALA A 287 -11.55 1.53 18.76
C ALA A 287 -10.17 1.16 19.36
N LEU A 288 -9.60 1.98 20.25
CA LEU A 288 -8.36 1.66 20.97
C LEU A 288 -8.48 0.33 21.73
N LYS A 289 -9.62 0.11 22.37
CA LYS A 289 -9.88 -1.10 23.13
C LYS A 289 -10.15 -2.31 22.22
N GLU A 290 -11.08 -2.17 21.28
CA GLU A 290 -11.64 -3.29 20.52
C GLU A 290 -10.80 -3.64 19.29
N GLN A 291 -10.19 -2.64 18.63
CA GLN A 291 -9.40 -2.83 17.42
C GLN A 291 -7.90 -2.96 17.72
N LEU A 292 -7.34 -2.14 18.63
CA LEU A 292 -5.91 -2.15 18.95
C LEU A 292 -5.53 -3.02 20.16
N ASN A 293 -6.51 -3.64 20.82
CA ASN A 293 -6.30 -4.46 22.02
C ASN A 293 -5.55 -3.71 23.14
N VAL A 294 -5.79 -2.40 23.28
CA VAL A 294 -5.21 -1.61 24.38
C VAL A 294 -5.94 -2.00 25.67
N SER A 295 -5.26 -2.71 26.56
CA SER A 295 -5.81 -3.18 27.85
C SER A 295 -5.73 -2.15 28.97
N GLU A 296 -4.88 -1.13 28.83
CA GLU A 296 -4.62 -0.13 29.86
C GLU A 296 -5.65 1.01 29.77
N GLN A 297 -6.65 0.99 30.66
CA GLN A 297 -7.71 2.00 30.67
C GLN A 297 -7.17 3.44 30.80
N GLN A 298 -6.13 3.64 31.60
CA GLN A 298 -5.49 4.96 31.74
C GLN A 298 -4.94 5.47 30.40
N LYS A 299 -4.33 4.60 29.59
CA LYS A 299 -3.82 4.98 28.26
C LYS A 299 -4.96 5.39 27.34
N ILE A 300 -6.09 4.69 27.38
CA ILE A 300 -7.30 5.05 26.60
C ILE A 300 -7.88 6.40 27.07
N ASP A 301 -7.87 6.64 28.38
CA ASP A 301 -8.44 7.84 28.96
C ASP A 301 -7.61 9.09 28.62
N ASP A 302 -6.28 8.95 28.67
CA ASP A 302 -5.31 10.01 28.38
C ASP A 302 -5.17 10.30 26.87
N ASP A 303 -5.38 9.30 26.01
CA ASP A 303 -5.31 9.45 24.56
C ASP A 303 -6.56 10.16 24.00
N ASN A 304 -6.36 10.95 22.95
CA ASN A 304 -7.41 11.67 22.27
C ASN A 304 -7.21 11.56 20.77
N ILE A 305 -8.32 11.50 20.05
CA ILE A 305 -8.34 11.34 18.60
C ILE A 305 -7.46 12.37 17.86
N ILE A 306 -7.39 13.59 18.39
CA ILE A 306 -6.56 14.67 17.85
C ILE A 306 -5.86 15.45 18.97
N ASN A 307 -4.67 15.98 18.67
CA ASN A 307 -4.03 16.98 19.51
C ASN A 307 -4.53 18.38 19.14
N ARG A 308 -5.45 18.95 19.93
CA ARG A 308 -6.10 20.25 19.65
C ARG A 308 -5.14 21.43 19.47
N ASN A 309 -3.91 21.36 19.97
CA ASN A 309 -2.91 22.42 19.79
C ASN A 309 -2.24 22.36 18.40
N LYS A 310 -2.27 21.19 17.75
CA LYS A 310 -1.62 20.92 16.46
C LYS A 310 -2.63 20.69 15.33
N PHE A 311 -3.80 20.16 15.68
CA PHE A 311 -4.89 19.82 14.79
C PHE A 311 -6.17 20.54 15.25
N PRO A 312 -6.51 21.69 14.64
CA PRO A 312 -7.67 22.48 15.02
C PRO A 312 -9.01 21.78 14.76
N LEU A 313 -10.06 22.15 15.50
CA LEU A 313 -11.38 21.51 15.39
C LEU A 313 -12.02 21.67 14.01
N ASN A 314 -11.82 22.79 13.31
CA ASN A 314 -12.36 22.97 11.97
C ASN A 314 -11.80 21.95 10.97
N LYS A 315 -10.53 21.55 11.11
CA LYS A 315 -9.93 20.46 10.33
C LYS A 315 -10.56 19.10 10.65
N LEU A 316 -10.95 18.86 11.92
CA LEU A 316 -11.67 17.65 12.31
C LEU A 316 -13.06 17.61 11.67
N ILE A 317 -13.81 18.71 11.75
CA ILE A 317 -15.13 18.85 11.13
C ILE A 317 -15.05 18.58 9.63
N TYR A 318 -14.09 19.21 8.95
CA TYR A 318 -13.85 18.97 7.53
C TYR A 318 -13.59 17.48 7.24
N THR A 319 -12.72 16.84 8.03
CA THR A 319 -12.36 15.43 7.82
C THR A 319 -13.56 14.51 8.02
N VAL A 320 -14.36 14.71 9.07
CA VAL A 320 -15.57 13.92 9.31
C VAL A 320 -16.54 14.09 8.14
N GLN A 321 -16.82 15.33 7.71
CA GLN A 321 -17.73 15.59 6.59
C GLN A 321 -17.23 15.01 5.26
N ALA A 322 -15.92 15.00 5.04
CA ALA A 322 -15.32 14.45 3.83
C ALA A 322 -15.40 12.92 3.79
N LEU A 323 -15.39 12.25 4.94
CA LEU A 323 -15.35 10.78 5.03
C LEU A 323 -16.70 10.13 5.37
N GLU A 324 -17.65 10.85 5.97
CA GLU A 324 -18.89 10.29 6.52
C GLU A 324 -19.72 9.50 5.51
N ASN A 325 -19.74 9.90 4.23
CA ASN A 325 -20.59 9.29 3.21
C ASN A 325 -20.05 7.99 2.61
N PHE A 326 -18.81 7.59 2.88
CA PHE A 326 -18.17 6.43 2.24
C PHE A 326 -18.15 5.24 3.19
N SER A 327 -18.38 4.01 2.74
CA SER A 327 -18.09 2.83 3.55
C SER A 327 -16.62 2.45 3.40
N PHE A 328 -15.94 2.25 4.53
CA PHE A 328 -14.54 1.81 4.56
C PHE A 328 -14.41 0.28 4.66
N LEU A 329 -15.49 -0.40 5.06
CA LEU A 329 -15.53 -1.86 5.15
C LEU A 329 -16.01 -2.52 3.85
N GLU A 330 -17.01 -1.93 3.19
CA GLU A 330 -17.65 -2.48 2.00
C GLU A 330 -17.27 -1.74 0.72
N GLY A 331 -16.76 -0.50 0.84
CA GLY A 331 -16.38 0.38 -0.28
C GLY A 331 -15.20 -0.05 -1.15
N ARG A 332 -14.67 -1.26 -0.93
CA ARG A 332 -13.38 -1.71 -1.48
C ARG A 332 -13.46 -2.19 -2.94
N SER A 333 -14.65 -2.55 -3.40
CA SER A 333 -14.86 -3.17 -4.72
C SER A 333 -15.32 -2.15 -5.76
N SER A 334 -14.36 -1.42 -6.33
CA SER A 334 -14.64 -0.67 -7.55
C SER A 334 -14.44 -1.56 -8.79
N LEU A 335 -15.14 -1.20 -9.86
CA LEU A 335 -15.39 -1.89 -11.14
C LEU A 335 -14.27 -2.72 -11.81
N ASP A 336 -13.01 -2.64 -11.38
CA ASP A 336 -11.85 -3.28 -12.02
C ASP A 336 -11.09 -4.27 -11.10
N GLY A 337 -11.60 -4.60 -9.90
CA GLY A 337 -10.94 -5.54 -8.99
C GLY A 337 -9.67 -5.01 -8.32
N LYS A 338 -9.49 -3.67 -8.29
CA LYS A 338 -8.40 -2.98 -7.57
C LYS A 338 -8.90 -2.37 -6.26
N ASP A 339 -8.03 -2.41 -5.27
CA ASP A 339 -8.27 -1.97 -3.89
C ASP A 339 -8.13 -0.46 -3.73
N ILE A 340 -9.19 0.27 -4.07
CA ILE A 340 -9.16 1.74 -4.13
C ILE A 340 -8.87 2.39 -2.77
N LEU A 341 -9.48 1.87 -1.70
CA LEU A 341 -9.34 2.47 -0.37
C LEU A 341 -7.96 2.18 0.24
N GLY A 342 -7.42 1.00 -0.01
CA GLY A 342 -6.03 0.69 0.32
C GLY A 342 -5.05 1.59 -0.43
N ASP A 343 -5.17 1.70 -1.76
CA ASP A 343 -4.32 2.56 -2.59
C ASP A 343 -4.37 4.04 -2.15
N PHE A 344 -5.56 4.52 -1.77
CA PHE A 344 -5.75 5.85 -1.19
C PHE A 344 -4.95 6.05 0.10
N PHE A 345 -5.03 5.09 1.02
CA PHE A 345 -4.34 5.17 2.30
C PHE A 345 -2.82 5.07 2.13
N GLU A 346 -2.34 4.23 1.20
CA GLU A 346 -0.92 4.13 0.86
C GLU A 346 -0.39 5.44 0.29
N SER A 347 -1.15 6.10 -0.59
CA SER A 347 -0.79 7.42 -1.13
C SER A 347 -0.64 8.46 -0.01
N ILE A 348 -1.60 8.50 0.93
CA ILE A 348 -1.57 9.42 2.07
C ILE A 348 -0.41 9.10 3.02
N THR A 349 -0.16 7.82 3.29
CA THR A 349 0.93 7.36 4.18
C THR A 349 2.30 7.75 3.65
N ARG A 350 2.50 7.64 2.32
CA ARG A 350 3.76 8.00 1.67
C ARG A 350 4.06 9.50 1.77
N ASP A 351 3.03 10.34 1.64
CA ASP A 351 3.19 11.80 1.59
C ASP A 351 3.14 12.44 2.99
N GLY A 352 2.35 11.87 3.91
CA GLY A 352 2.09 12.43 5.24
C GLY A 352 3.14 12.07 6.31
N PHE A 353 3.87 10.95 6.18
CA PHE A 353 4.83 10.51 7.20
C PHE A 353 6.27 10.93 6.89
N LYS A 354 6.81 11.86 7.68
CA LYS A 354 8.24 12.21 7.64
C LYS A 354 9.03 11.33 8.61
N GLN A 355 9.86 10.46 8.03
CA GLN A 355 10.70 9.47 8.73
C GLN A 355 11.85 10.11 9.52
N ASN A 356 12.05 9.63 10.75
CA ASN A 356 13.19 9.98 11.61
C ASN A 356 14.37 9.01 11.39
N LYS A 357 15.59 9.38 11.81
CA LYS A 357 16.79 8.54 11.67
C LYS A 357 16.56 7.15 12.29
N GLY A 358 16.78 6.09 11.51
CA GLY A 358 16.67 4.69 11.96
C GLY A 358 15.29 4.05 11.81
N GLN A 359 14.26 4.80 11.37
CA GLN A 359 12.93 4.29 11.06
C GLN A 359 12.56 4.68 9.64
N PHE A 360 12.50 3.70 8.73
CA PHE A 360 12.16 3.95 7.34
C PHE A 360 11.31 2.82 6.76
N PHE A 361 10.37 3.20 5.90
CA PHE A 361 9.53 2.24 5.19
C PHE A 361 10.35 1.51 4.13
N THR A 362 10.15 0.21 4.06
CA THR A 362 10.72 -0.61 3.01
C THR A 362 9.99 -0.32 1.69
N PRO A 363 10.71 0.11 0.64
CA PRO A 363 10.07 0.40 -0.65
C PRO A 363 9.46 -0.85 -1.28
N THR A 364 8.27 -0.71 -1.88
CA THR A 364 7.50 -1.81 -2.46
C THR A 364 8.28 -2.71 -3.42
N PRO A 365 9.19 -2.21 -4.28
CA PRO A 365 10.03 -3.08 -5.11
C PRO A 365 10.87 -4.07 -4.28
N ILE A 366 11.46 -3.63 -3.17
CA ILE A 366 12.26 -4.49 -2.28
C ILE A 366 11.36 -5.53 -1.59
N VAL A 367 10.19 -5.12 -1.13
CA VAL A 367 9.19 -6.00 -0.51
C VAL A 367 8.76 -7.09 -1.50
N ASN A 368 8.36 -6.71 -2.72
CA ASN A 368 7.89 -7.66 -3.73
C ASN A 368 8.98 -8.64 -4.15
N PHE A 369 10.21 -8.16 -4.39
CA PHE A 369 11.35 -9.03 -4.66
C PHE A 369 11.53 -10.07 -3.55
N LEU A 370 11.51 -9.64 -2.28
CA LEU A 370 11.70 -10.50 -1.13
C LEU A 370 10.59 -11.57 -1.05
N LEU A 371 9.33 -11.21 -1.23
CA LEU A 371 8.20 -12.15 -1.18
C LEU A 371 8.26 -13.22 -2.28
N TYR A 372 8.62 -12.83 -3.52
CA TYR A 372 8.78 -13.77 -4.62
C TYR A 372 10.05 -14.63 -4.51
N ALA A 373 11.14 -14.08 -3.95
CA ALA A 373 12.37 -14.83 -3.66
C ALA A 373 12.14 -15.89 -2.56
N LEU A 374 11.28 -15.61 -1.58
CA LEU A 374 10.77 -16.60 -0.62
C LEU A 374 9.86 -17.67 -1.23
N GLN A 375 9.47 -17.49 -2.50
CA GLN A 375 8.47 -18.29 -3.20
C GLN A 375 7.16 -18.40 -2.41
N LEU A 376 6.70 -17.28 -1.84
CA LEU A 376 5.47 -17.24 -1.03
C LEU A 376 4.24 -17.65 -1.86
N ASP A 377 4.25 -17.33 -3.15
CA ASP A 377 3.26 -17.77 -4.15
C ASP A 377 3.15 -19.29 -4.21
N ASN A 378 4.27 -19.99 -4.39
CA ASN A 378 4.31 -21.45 -4.43
C ASN A 378 3.97 -22.07 -3.07
N LEU A 379 4.48 -21.48 -1.98
CA LEU A 379 4.22 -21.97 -0.62
C LEU A 379 2.72 -21.89 -0.27
N ALA A 380 2.04 -20.81 -0.64
CA ALA A 380 0.61 -20.65 -0.38
C ALA A 380 -0.23 -21.72 -1.09
N ILE A 381 0.09 -22.02 -2.35
CA ILE A 381 -0.59 -23.05 -3.13
C ILE A 381 -0.29 -24.45 -2.55
N ASP A 382 0.96 -24.72 -2.19
CA ASP A 382 1.36 -26.01 -1.62
C ASP A 382 0.65 -26.29 -0.29
N ARG A 383 0.67 -25.32 0.63
CA ARG A 383 -0.03 -25.39 1.93
C ARG A 383 -1.53 -25.55 1.75
N LEU A 384 -2.16 -24.85 0.81
CA LEU A 384 -3.59 -25.01 0.54
C LEU A 384 -3.90 -26.42 0.04
N ASN A 385 -3.08 -26.93 -0.87
CA ASN A 385 -3.24 -28.24 -1.48
C ASN A 385 -3.01 -29.40 -0.51
N ASN A 386 -1.99 -29.31 0.33
CA ASN A 386 -1.53 -30.40 1.17
C ASN A 386 -2.10 -30.31 2.59
N ASP A 387 -2.15 -29.11 3.15
CA ASP A 387 -2.52 -28.88 4.55
C ASP A 387 -3.87 -28.20 4.71
N LYS A 388 -4.50 -27.71 3.63
CA LYS A 388 -5.75 -26.94 3.66
C LYS A 388 -5.62 -25.69 4.54
N HIS A 389 -4.42 -25.13 4.55
CA HIS A 389 -4.06 -23.91 5.28
C HIS A 389 -3.30 -22.97 4.34
N LEU A 390 -3.23 -21.70 4.71
CA LEU A 390 -2.28 -20.75 4.12
C LEU A 390 -1.05 -20.63 5.02
N PRO A 391 0.09 -20.12 4.52
CA PRO A 391 1.26 -19.87 5.35
C PRO A 391 0.92 -18.87 6.47
N LEU A 392 1.33 -19.19 7.69
CA LEU A 392 1.28 -18.27 8.82
C LEU A 392 2.50 -17.33 8.76
N ILE A 393 2.26 -16.03 8.61
CA ILE A 393 3.29 -15.01 8.33
C ILE A 393 3.33 -13.97 9.46
N ILE A 394 4.53 -13.55 9.84
CA ILE A 394 4.71 -12.47 10.82
C ILE A 394 5.79 -11.47 10.41
N ASP A 395 5.51 -10.18 10.68
CA ASP A 395 6.51 -9.11 10.76
C ASP A 395 6.57 -8.52 12.17
N PRO A 396 7.59 -8.86 12.99
CA PRO A 396 7.70 -8.37 14.37
C PRO A 396 8.19 -6.91 14.46
N SER A 397 8.39 -6.22 13.34
CA SER A 397 8.67 -4.78 13.27
C SER A 397 7.95 -4.17 12.06
N ALA A 398 6.62 -4.26 12.09
CA ALA A 398 5.74 -4.10 10.93
C ALA A 398 5.72 -2.68 10.32
N GLY A 399 6.12 -1.64 11.06
CA GLY A 399 5.99 -0.26 10.59
C GLY A 399 4.54 0.07 10.23
N SER A 400 4.30 0.54 9.00
CA SER A 400 2.96 0.80 8.44
C SER A 400 2.27 -0.43 7.84
N GLY A 401 2.85 -1.62 7.97
CA GLY A 401 2.26 -2.88 7.52
C GLY A 401 2.53 -3.26 6.06
N THR A 402 3.42 -2.55 5.34
CA THR A 402 3.67 -2.77 3.90
C THR A 402 4.00 -4.23 3.56
N TYR A 403 4.84 -4.90 4.35
CA TYR A 403 5.16 -6.31 4.14
C TYR A 403 3.93 -7.22 4.20
N LEU A 404 3.05 -7.00 5.17
CA LEU A 404 1.85 -7.81 5.38
C LEU A 404 0.79 -7.53 4.32
N VAL A 405 0.63 -6.26 3.94
CA VAL A 405 -0.27 -5.85 2.85
C VAL A 405 0.18 -6.47 1.52
N GLU A 406 1.46 -6.37 1.17
CA GLU A 406 1.96 -6.94 -0.09
C GLU A 406 1.94 -8.48 -0.07
N ALA A 407 2.19 -9.11 1.07
CA ALA A 407 2.01 -10.57 1.22
C ALA A 407 0.55 -10.99 1.02
N MET A 408 -0.40 -10.21 1.53
CA MET A 408 -1.84 -10.43 1.35
C MET A 408 -2.24 -10.29 -0.13
N LYS A 409 -1.87 -9.18 -0.77
CA LYS A 409 -2.11 -8.92 -2.20
C LYS A 409 -1.51 -10.03 -3.06
N LEU A 410 -0.27 -10.43 -2.79
CA LEU A 410 0.42 -11.49 -3.53
C LEU A 410 -0.29 -12.84 -3.39
N ILE A 411 -0.61 -13.28 -2.17
CA ILE A 411 -1.25 -14.59 -1.96
C ILE A 411 -2.63 -14.61 -2.63
N THR A 412 -3.45 -13.59 -2.45
CA THR A 412 -4.77 -13.53 -3.10
C THR A 412 -4.61 -13.53 -4.62
N LYS A 413 -3.75 -12.67 -5.18
CA LYS A 413 -3.49 -12.61 -6.63
C LYS A 413 -3.05 -13.95 -7.20
N GLU A 414 -2.06 -14.58 -6.59
CA GLU A 414 -1.44 -15.81 -7.11
C GLU A 414 -2.35 -17.03 -6.93
N VAL A 415 -2.95 -17.21 -5.76
CA VAL A 415 -3.79 -18.38 -5.47
C VAL A 415 -5.15 -18.31 -6.17
N LYS A 416 -5.79 -17.13 -6.18
CA LYS A 416 -7.17 -16.95 -6.68
C LYS A 416 -7.23 -16.71 -8.18
N TYR A 417 -6.30 -15.92 -8.72
CA TYR A 417 -6.41 -15.43 -10.10
C TYR A 417 -5.32 -16.03 -11.01
N LYS A 418 -4.04 -15.82 -10.70
CA LYS A 418 -2.94 -16.12 -11.64
C LYS A 418 -2.64 -17.62 -11.74
N GLN A 419 -2.59 -18.31 -10.62
CA GLN A 419 -2.18 -19.72 -10.53
C GLN A 419 -3.28 -20.64 -9.99
N PHE A 420 -4.55 -20.25 -10.10
CA PHE A 420 -5.69 -21.05 -9.65
C PHE A 420 -5.70 -22.47 -10.25
N HIS A 421 -5.20 -22.62 -11.47
CA HIS A 421 -5.05 -23.93 -12.15
C HIS A 421 -4.12 -24.91 -11.41
N LYS A 422 -3.25 -24.45 -10.51
CA LYS A 422 -2.39 -25.28 -9.65
C LYS A 422 -3.08 -25.71 -8.34
N VAL A 423 -4.25 -25.14 -8.01
CA VAL A 423 -5.03 -25.52 -6.84
C VAL A 423 -5.73 -26.87 -7.12
N LYS A 424 -5.52 -27.85 -6.23
CA LYS A 424 -6.07 -29.20 -6.35
C LYS A 424 -7.59 -29.19 -6.30
N THR A 425 -8.22 -30.08 -7.05
CA THR A 425 -9.67 -30.09 -7.24
C THR A 425 -10.45 -30.97 -6.26
N SER A 426 -9.79 -31.48 -5.21
CA SER A 426 -10.47 -32.29 -4.19
C SER A 426 -11.53 -31.46 -3.46
N LYS A 427 -12.56 -32.12 -2.95
CA LYS A 427 -13.70 -31.43 -2.30
C LYS A 427 -13.24 -30.58 -1.10
N ASP A 428 -12.33 -31.11 -0.29
CA ASP A 428 -11.82 -30.42 0.90
C ASP A 428 -11.01 -29.16 0.53
N VAL A 429 -10.17 -29.23 -0.51
CA VAL A 429 -9.38 -28.07 -0.97
C VAL A 429 -10.30 -27.00 -1.56
N LYS A 430 -11.31 -27.40 -2.36
CA LYS A 430 -12.29 -26.46 -2.91
C LYS A 430 -13.11 -25.76 -1.82
N TRP A 431 -13.61 -26.52 -0.83
CA TRP A 431 -14.30 -25.93 0.31
C TRP A 431 -13.39 -24.91 1.00
N ARG A 432 -12.15 -25.30 1.31
CA ARG A 432 -11.22 -24.42 2.00
C ARG A 432 -10.93 -23.14 1.21
N PHE A 433 -10.75 -23.26 -0.11
CA PHE A 433 -10.58 -22.12 -0.99
C PHE A 433 -11.79 -21.16 -0.93
N GLU A 434 -13.01 -21.70 -1.04
CA GLU A 434 -14.24 -20.89 -0.92
C GLU A 434 -14.33 -20.19 0.44
N GLU A 435 -14.00 -20.89 1.53
CA GLU A 435 -14.00 -20.31 2.87
C GLU A 435 -12.99 -19.15 3.01
N LEU A 436 -11.82 -19.25 2.37
CA LEU A 436 -10.74 -18.27 2.49
C LEU A 436 -10.92 -17.06 1.57
N PHE A 437 -11.36 -17.26 0.33
CA PHE A 437 -11.28 -16.25 -0.74
C PHE A 437 -12.64 -15.77 -1.28
N LYS A 438 -13.77 -16.30 -0.78
CA LYS A 438 -15.13 -15.90 -1.19
C LYS A 438 -15.95 -15.34 -0.01
N PRO A 439 -16.92 -14.44 -0.25
CA PRO A 439 -17.28 -13.83 -1.53
C PRO A 439 -16.21 -12.86 -2.05
N ASP A 440 -16.29 -12.44 -3.32
CA ASP A 440 -15.21 -11.67 -3.96
C ASP A 440 -14.93 -10.32 -3.29
N HIS A 441 -15.94 -9.68 -2.71
CA HIS A 441 -15.79 -8.44 -1.93
C HIS A 441 -15.10 -8.63 -0.55
N GLN A 442 -14.80 -9.88 -0.16
CA GLN A 442 -14.08 -10.24 1.09
C GLN A 442 -12.93 -11.23 0.81
N GLU A 443 -12.29 -11.10 -0.35
CA GLU A 443 -11.27 -12.06 -0.78
C GLU A 443 -10.01 -12.12 0.10
N ASN A 444 -9.76 -11.05 0.87
CA ASN A 444 -8.61 -10.94 1.78
C ASN A 444 -8.94 -11.31 3.23
N LYS A 445 -10.18 -11.72 3.54
CA LYS A 445 -10.62 -12.02 4.92
C LYS A 445 -9.85 -13.16 5.59
N TRP A 446 -9.10 -13.95 4.82
CA TRP A 446 -8.23 -15.00 5.36
C TRP A 446 -7.09 -14.40 6.19
N ALA A 447 -6.62 -13.20 5.85
CA ALA A 447 -5.47 -12.57 6.49
C ALA A 447 -5.63 -12.41 8.01
N ARG A 448 -6.87 -12.19 8.51
CA ARG A 448 -7.16 -12.16 9.95
C ARG A 448 -6.67 -13.36 10.76
N ASN A 449 -6.49 -14.50 10.11
CA ASN A 449 -6.09 -15.75 10.76
C ASN A 449 -4.62 -16.10 10.49
N TYR A 450 -4.01 -15.50 9.47
CA TYR A 450 -2.73 -15.94 8.92
C TYR A 450 -1.63 -14.87 8.93
N LEU A 451 -1.98 -13.59 9.06
CA LEU A 451 -1.02 -12.49 9.11
C LEU A 451 -0.94 -11.90 10.50
N TYR A 452 0.29 -11.69 10.98
CA TYR A 452 0.62 -11.15 12.29
C TYR A 452 1.65 -10.03 12.14
N GLY A 453 1.59 -9.04 13.01
CA GLY A 453 2.67 -8.05 13.07
C GLY A 453 2.79 -7.40 14.44
N SER A 454 3.96 -6.82 14.71
CA SER A 454 4.20 -6.03 15.92
C SER A 454 4.88 -4.72 15.57
N GLU A 455 4.46 -3.64 16.20
CA GLU A 455 5.07 -2.31 16.04
C GLU A 455 5.11 -1.60 17.38
N ILE A 456 6.29 -1.10 17.77
CA ILE A 456 6.49 -0.44 19.06
C ILE A 456 5.90 0.96 19.08
N ASN A 457 5.97 1.68 17.95
CA ASN A 457 5.42 3.01 17.83
C ASN A 457 3.90 2.94 17.76
N PHE A 458 3.24 3.65 18.67
CA PHE A 458 1.79 3.58 18.79
C PHE A 458 1.07 4.02 17.51
N ASP A 459 1.48 5.15 16.95
CA ASP A 459 0.84 5.75 15.80
C ASP A 459 1.07 4.92 14.52
N LEU A 460 2.28 4.38 14.32
CA LEU A 460 2.57 3.48 13.20
C LEU A 460 1.84 2.14 13.33
N GLY A 461 1.74 1.59 14.55
CA GLY A 461 0.95 0.41 14.82
C GLY A 461 -0.53 0.62 14.49
N THR A 462 -1.07 1.79 14.82
CA THR A 462 -2.43 2.20 14.43
C THR A 462 -2.56 2.34 12.92
N ALA A 463 -1.59 2.98 12.26
CA ALA A 463 -1.57 3.12 10.80
C ALA A 463 -1.53 1.75 10.10
N SER A 464 -0.72 0.81 10.59
CA SER A 464 -0.65 -0.57 10.10
C SER A 464 -1.97 -1.30 10.26
N LYS A 465 -2.64 -1.16 11.41
CA LYS A 465 -3.98 -1.70 11.64
C LYS A 465 -4.99 -1.17 10.62
N VAL A 466 -5.05 0.16 10.46
CA VAL A 466 -5.96 0.80 9.49
C VAL A 466 -5.65 0.32 8.08
N ASN A 467 -4.38 0.26 7.69
CA ASN A 467 -3.95 -0.20 6.38
C ASN A 467 -4.45 -1.62 6.08
N MET A 468 -4.24 -2.56 7.02
CA MET A 468 -4.70 -3.94 6.88
C MET A 468 -6.24 -4.04 6.75
N ILE A 469 -6.99 -3.25 7.52
CA ILE A 469 -8.46 -3.23 7.44
C ILE A 469 -8.93 -2.65 6.11
N LEU A 470 -8.32 -1.57 5.63
CA LEU A 470 -8.69 -0.98 4.34
C LEU A 470 -8.42 -1.95 3.18
N HIS A 471 -7.38 -2.78 3.30
CA HIS A 471 -7.11 -3.86 2.35
C HIS A 471 -7.93 -5.15 2.57
N GLY A 472 -8.86 -5.15 3.52
CA GLY A 472 -9.86 -6.19 3.69
C GLY A 472 -9.41 -7.46 4.41
N ASP A 473 -8.46 -7.33 5.33
CA ASP A 473 -8.04 -8.45 6.19
C ASP A 473 -9.18 -9.06 7.03
N GLY A 474 -10.22 -8.28 7.32
CA GLY A 474 -11.43 -8.65 8.05
C GLY A 474 -11.33 -8.55 9.58
N SER A 475 -10.11 -8.56 10.15
CA SER A 475 -9.77 -8.21 11.54
C SER A 475 -8.29 -8.49 11.84
N THR A 476 -7.56 -7.54 12.42
CA THR A 476 -6.09 -7.62 12.34
C THR A 476 -5.40 -8.22 13.58
N ASN A 477 -4.31 -8.95 13.38
CA ASN A 477 -3.34 -9.33 14.41
C ASN A 477 -2.09 -8.43 14.42
N ILE A 478 -2.29 -7.10 14.37
CA ILE A 478 -1.24 -6.12 14.63
C ILE A 478 -1.22 -5.82 16.13
N PHE A 479 -0.06 -6.01 16.76
CA PHE A 479 0.18 -5.73 18.17
C PHE A 479 1.00 -4.45 18.29
N VAL A 480 0.49 -3.48 19.03
CA VAL A 480 1.17 -2.20 19.27
C VAL A 480 2.11 -2.35 20.48
N LYS A 481 3.16 -3.16 20.30
CA LYS A 481 4.12 -3.62 21.31
C LYS A 481 5.51 -3.79 20.68
N ASP A 482 6.56 -3.73 21.48
CA ASP A 482 7.92 -4.05 21.04
C ASP A 482 8.00 -5.55 20.67
N GLY A 483 8.41 -5.86 19.44
CA GLY A 483 8.55 -7.21 18.91
C GLY A 483 9.58 -8.10 19.63
N LEU A 484 10.40 -7.52 20.51
CA LEU A 484 11.36 -8.24 21.35
C LEU A 484 10.78 -8.63 22.71
N LEU A 485 9.56 -8.22 23.08
CA LEU A 485 8.93 -8.66 24.33
C LEU A 485 8.66 -10.18 24.34
N PRO A 486 8.70 -10.82 25.52
CA PRO A 486 8.26 -12.21 25.68
C PRO A 486 6.84 -12.47 25.17
N PHE A 487 6.60 -13.68 24.68
CA PHE A 487 5.35 -14.05 24.00
C PHE A 487 4.08 -13.82 24.85
N ARG A 488 4.18 -14.01 26.18
CA ARG A 488 3.10 -13.74 27.15
C ARG A 488 2.54 -12.31 27.14
N PHE A 489 3.20 -11.35 26.50
CA PHE A 489 2.74 -9.96 26.42
C PHE A 489 1.83 -9.69 25.22
N TYR A 490 1.81 -10.55 24.20
CA TYR A 490 0.93 -10.42 23.05
C TYR A 490 -0.35 -11.19 23.34
N VAL A 491 -1.24 -10.62 24.15
CA VAL A 491 -2.51 -11.26 24.54
C VAL A 491 -3.63 -10.72 23.67
N LYS A 492 -4.61 -11.59 23.33
CA LYS A 492 -5.84 -11.20 22.65
C LYS A 492 -7.03 -11.84 23.39
N GLU A 493 -7.78 -11.03 24.13
CA GLU A 493 -8.85 -11.54 25.01
C GLU A 493 -10.01 -12.18 24.23
N MET A 494 -10.29 -11.67 23.02
CA MET A 494 -11.52 -11.96 22.28
C MET A 494 -11.34 -13.00 21.17
N SER A 495 -10.13 -13.49 20.90
CA SER A 495 -9.91 -14.48 19.82
C SER A 495 -8.61 -15.26 19.99
N PRO A 496 -8.47 -16.44 19.36
CA PRO A 496 -7.23 -17.22 19.38
C PRO A 496 -6.01 -16.42 18.91
N ASN A 497 -4.86 -16.67 19.52
CA ASN A 497 -3.62 -15.98 19.21
C ASN A 497 -2.42 -16.94 19.21
N TYR A 498 -1.83 -17.17 18.03
CA TYR A 498 -0.64 -18.01 17.92
C TYR A 498 0.59 -17.36 18.56
N LEU A 499 0.69 -16.02 18.59
CA LEU A 499 1.87 -15.29 19.05
C LEU A 499 2.08 -15.37 20.57
N GLU A 500 1.01 -15.60 21.35
CA GLU A 500 1.10 -15.74 22.81
C GLU A 500 1.74 -17.07 23.23
N THR A 501 1.71 -18.07 22.35
CA THR A 501 2.14 -19.43 22.70
C THR A 501 3.66 -19.55 22.73
N ALA A 502 4.20 -20.22 23.75
CA ALA A 502 5.63 -20.49 23.84
C ALA A 502 5.95 -21.75 24.66
N THR A 503 7.03 -22.44 24.32
CA THR A 503 7.59 -23.55 25.10
C THR A 503 9.09 -23.40 25.22
N ALA A 504 9.69 -23.84 26.34
CA ALA A 504 11.14 -23.87 26.48
C ALA A 504 11.75 -24.91 25.52
N ASP A 505 12.87 -24.56 24.88
CA ASP A 505 13.61 -25.47 24.00
C ASP A 505 15.06 -25.66 24.48
N THR A 506 15.37 -26.90 24.86
CA THR A 506 16.71 -27.30 25.31
C THR A 506 17.80 -27.06 24.25
N LEU A 507 17.46 -27.15 22.95
CA LEU A 507 18.41 -26.89 21.86
C LEU A 507 18.71 -25.40 21.68
N TYR A 508 17.93 -24.55 22.35
CA TYR A 508 18.05 -23.11 22.38
C TYR A 508 18.23 -22.60 23.82
N ASN A 509 19.07 -23.29 24.61
CA ASN A 509 19.47 -22.89 25.97
C ASN A 509 18.28 -22.69 26.94
N ASP A 510 17.27 -23.55 26.83
CA ASP A 510 16.03 -23.53 27.63
C ASP A 510 15.23 -22.21 27.52
N LYS A 511 15.51 -21.43 26.47
CA LYS A 511 14.76 -20.21 26.17
C LYS A 511 13.44 -20.55 25.48
N GLU A 512 12.47 -19.65 25.64
CA GLU A 512 11.14 -19.80 25.05
C GLU A 512 11.18 -19.70 23.52
N VAL A 513 10.51 -20.63 22.83
CA VAL A 513 10.25 -20.59 21.39
C VAL A 513 8.75 -20.71 21.13
N ASN A 514 8.25 -19.95 20.18
CA ASN A 514 6.86 -19.99 19.73
C ASN A 514 6.65 -21.10 18.68
N ALA A 515 7.52 -21.13 17.66
CA ALA A 515 7.58 -22.13 16.61
C ALA A 515 6.24 -22.40 15.89
N LYS A 516 5.44 -21.35 15.63
CA LYS A 516 4.16 -21.46 14.90
C LYS A 516 4.23 -20.95 13.47
N PHE A 517 5.11 -20.00 13.18
CA PHE A 517 5.09 -19.25 11.91
C PHE A 517 5.83 -20.01 10.80
N ASP A 518 5.23 -20.05 9.62
CA ASP A 518 5.82 -20.62 8.41
C ASP A 518 6.81 -19.62 7.77
N VAL A 519 6.53 -18.32 7.89
CA VAL A 519 7.33 -17.26 7.28
C VAL A 519 7.52 -16.07 8.21
N VAL A 520 8.74 -15.55 8.26
CA VAL A 520 9.08 -14.25 8.84
C VAL A 520 9.56 -13.33 7.72
N ILE A 521 8.92 -12.16 7.62
CA ILE A 521 9.31 -11.05 6.75
C ILE A 521 9.49 -9.81 7.59
N SER A 522 10.59 -9.08 7.42
CA SER A 522 10.89 -7.97 8.33
C SER A 522 11.99 -7.03 7.83
N ASN A 523 11.94 -5.78 8.29
CA ASN A 523 13.04 -4.82 8.24
C ASN A 523 13.19 -4.23 9.66
N PRO A 524 14.00 -4.85 10.53
CA PRO A 524 14.11 -4.44 11.92
C PRO A 524 14.77 -3.06 12.05
N PRO A 525 14.46 -2.29 13.11
CA PRO A 525 15.15 -1.04 13.39
C PRO A 525 16.66 -1.28 13.64
N PHE A 526 17.51 -0.43 13.06
CA PHE A 526 18.97 -0.57 13.16
C PHE A 526 19.52 0.26 14.32
N SER A 527 20.27 -0.39 15.22
CA SER A 527 20.98 0.27 16.33
C SER A 527 20.09 1.18 17.19
N VAL A 528 18.88 0.73 17.51
CA VAL A 528 17.92 1.49 18.34
C VAL A 528 18.02 1.04 19.80
N ASP A 529 17.98 2.01 20.72
CA ASP A 529 17.93 1.73 22.15
C ASP A 529 16.62 1.03 22.52
N LEU A 530 16.73 -0.11 23.19
CA LEU A 530 15.60 -0.86 23.70
C LEU A 530 14.87 -0.07 24.80
N ASP A 531 13.54 -0.16 24.85
CA ASP A 531 12.76 0.47 25.90
C ASP A 531 13.04 -0.18 27.28
N THR A 532 12.64 0.52 28.36
CA THR A 532 12.96 0.06 29.73
C THR A 532 12.32 -1.29 30.07
N GLN A 533 11.13 -1.60 29.54
CA GLN A 533 10.47 -2.88 29.77
C GLN A 533 11.21 -4.00 29.05
N THR A 534 11.49 -3.83 27.76
CA THR A 534 12.21 -4.81 26.95
C THR A 534 13.60 -5.08 27.52
N GLN A 535 14.34 -4.05 27.93
CA GLN A 535 15.65 -4.22 28.57
C GLN A 535 15.64 -5.12 29.81
N ARG A 536 14.54 -5.17 30.57
CA ARG A 536 14.41 -6.04 31.75
C ARG A 536 14.15 -7.49 31.38
N GLU A 537 13.48 -7.73 30.27
CA GLU A 537 13.06 -9.06 29.84
C GLU A 537 14.08 -9.74 28.90
N VAL A 538 14.81 -8.97 28.06
CA VAL A 538 15.66 -9.54 26.99
C VAL A 538 16.74 -10.50 27.49
N LYS A 539 17.34 -10.26 28.66
CA LYS A 539 18.37 -11.16 29.23
C LYS A 539 17.82 -12.57 29.49
N ASN A 540 16.56 -12.65 29.90
CA ASN A 540 15.90 -13.93 30.17
C ASN A 540 15.33 -14.54 28.90
N ALA A 541 14.83 -13.72 27.96
CA ALA A 541 14.19 -14.18 26.73
C ALA A 541 15.16 -14.65 25.63
N PHE A 542 16.36 -14.08 25.57
CA PHE A 542 17.32 -14.32 24.48
C PHE A 542 18.63 -14.91 24.98
N VAL A 543 19.36 -15.58 24.09
CA VAL A 543 20.68 -16.13 24.36
C VAL A 543 21.74 -15.02 24.44
N PHE A 544 21.66 -14.03 23.55
CA PHE A 544 22.58 -12.89 23.54
C PHE A 544 21.94 -11.60 24.08
N GLY A 545 20.91 -11.72 24.92
CA GLY A 545 20.19 -10.60 25.55
C GLY A 545 21.06 -9.59 26.30
N ASP A 546 22.23 -10.01 26.79
CA ASP A 546 23.19 -9.12 27.48
C ASP A 546 23.90 -8.13 26.54
N LYS A 547 24.00 -8.44 25.23
CA LYS A 547 24.68 -7.58 24.24
C LYS A 547 23.82 -6.39 23.78
N LYS A 548 22.49 -6.48 23.93
CA LYS A 548 21.51 -5.41 23.63
C LYS A 548 21.57 -4.78 22.23
N ASN A 549 22.19 -5.44 21.25
CA ASN A 549 22.16 -5.01 19.86
C ASN A 549 20.79 -5.42 19.26
N SER A 550 19.99 -4.44 18.82
CA SER A 550 18.59 -4.65 18.40
C SER A 550 18.47 -5.59 17.21
N GLU A 551 19.22 -5.37 16.13
CA GLU A 551 19.16 -6.19 14.91
C GLU A 551 19.55 -7.66 15.17
N ASN A 552 20.52 -7.88 16.07
CA ASN A 552 20.94 -9.21 16.51
C ASN A 552 19.87 -9.91 17.35
N LEU A 553 19.16 -9.19 18.21
CA LEU A 553 18.05 -9.76 18.98
C LEU A 553 16.85 -10.11 18.09
N PHE A 554 16.61 -9.34 17.03
CA PHE A 554 15.59 -9.68 16.04
C PHE A 554 15.93 -10.98 15.29
N LEU A 555 17.20 -11.23 14.94
CA LEU A 555 17.62 -12.53 14.39
C LEU A 555 17.30 -13.70 15.32
N GLU A 556 17.52 -13.55 16.63
CA GLU A 556 17.11 -14.53 17.62
C GLU A 556 15.57 -14.67 17.71
N ARG A 557 14.84 -13.55 17.67
CA ARG A 557 13.36 -13.54 17.67
C ARG A 557 12.80 -14.29 16.46
N TYR A 558 13.38 -14.12 15.28
CA TYR A 558 12.95 -14.83 14.07
C TYR A 558 13.09 -16.34 14.22
N TYR A 559 14.18 -16.81 14.84
CA TYR A 559 14.34 -18.23 15.18
C TYR A 559 13.26 -18.71 16.16
N GLN A 560 12.95 -17.91 17.19
CA GLN A 560 11.91 -18.27 18.17
C GLN A 560 10.52 -18.36 17.53
N LEU A 561 10.22 -17.53 16.53
CA LEU A 561 8.93 -17.47 15.85
C LEU A 561 8.71 -18.64 14.85
N LEU A 562 9.73 -18.93 14.04
CA LEU A 562 9.61 -19.89 12.95
C LEU A 562 9.42 -21.33 13.42
N ASN A 563 8.57 -22.08 12.73
CA ASN A 563 8.53 -23.54 12.84
C ASN A 563 9.74 -24.20 12.15
N GLU A 564 9.94 -25.51 12.34
CA GLU A 564 11.00 -26.25 11.63
C GLU A 564 10.75 -26.19 10.12
N GLY A 565 11.76 -25.82 9.34
CA GLY A 565 11.62 -25.61 7.89
C GLY A 565 11.01 -24.26 7.49
N GLY A 566 10.60 -23.43 8.45
CA GLY A 566 10.06 -22.09 8.19
C GLY A 566 11.08 -21.17 7.52
N ARG A 567 10.59 -20.22 6.73
CA ARG A 567 11.39 -19.35 5.85
C ARG A 567 11.54 -17.94 6.42
N LEU A 568 12.72 -17.37 6.28
CA LEU A 568 13.09 -16.02 6.71
C LEU A 568 13.48 -15.22 5.47
N GLY A 569 12.88 -14.04 5.27
CA GLY A 569 13.35 -13.03 4.33
C GLY A 569 13.40 -11.68 5.02
N VAL A 570 14.59 -11.13 5.26
CA VAL A 570 14.74 -9.90 6.05
C VAL A 570 15.81 -8.96 5.50
N VAL A 571 15.63 -7.66 5.76
CA VAL A 571 16.65 -6.64 5.49
C VAL A 571 17.57 -6.53 6.71
N LEU A 572 18.89 -6.55 6.52
CA LEU A 572 19.86 -6.37 7.59
C LEU A 572 20.97 -5.41 7.15
N PRO A 573 21.61 -4.67 8.08
CA PRO A 573 22.79 -3.89 7.74
C PRO A 573 23.95 -4.82 7.37
N GLU A 574 24.79 -4.40 6.42
CA GLU A 574 25.92 -5.22 5.93
C GLU A 574 26.90 -5.57 7.06
N SER A 575 26.91 -4.76 8.13
CA SER A 575 27.70 -4.97 9.35
C SER A 575 27.45 -6.32 10.02
N VAL A 576 26.28 -6.94 9.86
CA VAL A 576 25.98 -8.28 10.38
C VAL A 576 26.83 -9.33 9.67
N PHE A 577 27.13 -9.13 8.39
CA PHE A 577 27.83 -10.08 7.54
C PHE A 577 29.36 -9.91 7.55
N ASP A 578 29.86 -8.68 7.69
CA ASP A 578 31.28 -8.37 7.45
C ASP A 578 32.10 -7.98 8.70
N THR A 579 31.48 -7.56 9.81
CA THR A 579 32.23 -7.09 10.99
C THR A 579 32.65 -8.22 11.92
N THR A 580 33.76 -8.03 12.63
CA THR A 580 34.23 -8.98 13.67
C THR A 580 33.30 -9.01 14.88
N GLU A 581 32.66 -7.90 15.22
CA GLU A 581 31.74 -7.78 16.37
C GLU A 581 30.51 -8.69 16.20
N ASN A 582 30.05 -8.89 14.97
CA ASN A 582 28.89 -9.74 14.65
C ASN A 582 29.24 -11.20 14.35
N LYS A 583 30.49 -11.63 14.61
CA LYS A 583 30.92 -13.02 14.38
C LYS A 583 30.06 -14.04 15.12
N TYR A 584 29.72 -13.77 16.38
CA TYR A 584 28.88 -14.66 17.18
C TYR A 584 27.48 -14.85 16.57
N MET A 585 26.95 -13.81 15.92
CA MET A 585 25.65 -13.85 15.26
C MET A 585 25.71 -14.62 13.94
N ARG A 586 26.81 -14.55 13.19
CA ARG A 586 27.01 -15.44 12.04
C ARG A 586 27.08 -16.91 12.45
N LEU A 587 27.76 -17.23 13.56
CA LEU A 587 27.73 -18.60 14.11
C LEU A 587 26.33 -19.03 14.55
N PHE A 588 25.56 -18.11 15.13
CA PHE A 588 24.14 -18.33 15.44
C PHE A 588 23.35 -18.68 14.17
N LEU A 589 23.50 -17.89 13.09
CA LEU A 589 22.87 -18.18 11.81
C LEU A 589 23.25 -19.57 11.28
N PHE A 590 24.53 -19.92 11.23
CA PHE A 590 24.96 -21.24 10.75
C PHE A 590 24.51 -22.41 11.63
N LYS A 591 24.34 -22.20 12.94
CA LYS A 591 23.83 -23.23 13.85
C LYS A 591 22.35 -23.49 13.66
N TYR A 592 21.53 -22.44 13.50
CA TYR A 592 20.07 -22.54 13.57
C TYR A 592 19.36 -22.39 12.22
N PHE A 593 20.04 -21.93 11.18
CA PHE A 593 19.48 -21.71 9.86
C PHE A 593 20.34 -22.32 8.75
N ASN A 594 19.70 -22.75 7.67
CA ASN A 594 20.32 -22.95 6.37
C ASN A 594 20.23 -21.62 5.62
N VAL A 595 21.35 -20.93 5.42
CA VAL A 595 21.38 -19.66 4.68
C VAL A 595 21.19 -19.96 3.20
N LYS A 596 20.10 -19.50 2.61
CA LYS A 596 19.73 -19.86 1.24
C LYS A 596 20.24 -18.84 0.22
N ALA A 597 20.12 -17.54 0.54
CA ALA A 597 20.65 -16.49 -0.30
C ALA A 597 21.02 -15.22 0.50
N ILE A 598 21.98 -14.47 -0.02
CA ILE A 598 22.32 -13.11 0.42
C ILE A 598 22.36 -12.20 -0.81
N VAL A 599 21.55 -11.14 -0.81
CA VAL A 599 21.52 -10.15 -1.90
C VAL A 599 21.95 -8.79 -1.35
N SER A 600 23.10 -8.29 -1.75
CA SER A 600 23.57 -6.96 -1.37
C SER A 600 22.84 -5.88 -2.17
N LEU A 601 22.35 -4.85 -1.49
CA LEU A 601 21.59 -3.75 -2.08
C LEU A 601 22.47 -2.51 -2.27
N PRO A 602 22.17 -1.66 -3.28
CA PRO A 602 22.84 -0.38 -3.43
C PRO A 602 22.69 0.48 -2.17
N GLN A 603 23.74 1.25 -1.83
CA GLN A 603 23.71 2.16 -0.68
C GLN A 603 22.55 3.17 -0.73
N VAL A 604 22.12 3.55 -1.94
CA VAL A 604 21.06 4.54 -2.19
C VAL A 604 19.64 3.98 -1.97
N THR A 605 19.48 2.68 -1.71
CA THR A 605 18.16 2.00 -1.65
C THR A 605 17.21 2.62 -0.64
N PHE A 606 17.74 3.03 0.52
CA PHE A 606 16.97 3.62 1.62
C PHE A 606 17.26 5.12 1.82
N GLU A 607 17.93 5.77 0.86
CA GLU A 607 18.08 7.21 0.86
C GLU A 607 16.72 7.92 0.60
N PRO A 608 16.52 9.15 1.12
CA PRO A 608 17.45 9.96 1.92
C PRO A 608 17.39 9.64 3.43
N TYR A 609 16.74 8.55 3.85
CA TYR A 609 16.45 8.27 5.25
C TYR A 609 17.64 7.65 5.99
N THR A 610 18.36 6.75 5.32
CA THR A 610 19.64 6.21 5.78
C THR A 610 20.59 5.99 4.62
N SER A 611 21.90 6.12 4.89
CA SER A 611 22.98 5.78 3.97
C SER A 611 23.67 4.46 4.36
N THR A 612 23.09 3.71 5.29
CA THR A 612 23.58 2.38 5.68
C THR A 612 23.42 1.42 4.52
N LYS A 613 24.51 0.80 4.07
CA LYS A 613 24.45 -0.29 3.09
C LYS A 613 23.80 -1.52 3.75
N THR A 614 22.89 -2.16 3.02
CA THR A 614 22.02 -3.23 3.54
C THR A 614 22.05 -4.41 2.59
N SER A 615 21.68 -5.57 3.12
CA SER A 615 21.54 -6.79 2.35
C SER A 615 20.25 -7.51 2.75
N LEU A 616 19.70 -8.27 1.81
CA LEU A 616 18.58 -9.17 2.04
C LEU A 616 19.12 -10.54 2.42
N LEU A 617 18.69 -11.05 3.57
CA LEU A 617 18.98 -12.41 4.03
C LEU A 617 17.77 -13.31 3.78
N PHE A 618 18.00 -14.38 3.03
CA PHE A 618 17.06 -15.47 2.87
C PHE A 618 17.60 -16.71 3.57
N ALA A 619 16.86 -17.26 4.52
CA ALA A 619 17.29 -18.44 5.26
C ALA A 619 16.11 -19.34 5.65
N GLN A 620 16.40 -20.60 5.94
CA GLN A 620 15.41 -21.57 6.38
C GLN A 620 15.78 -22.09 7.77
N LYS A 621 14.83 -22.09 8.72
CA LYS A 621 15.06 -22.61 10.06
C LYS A 621 15.37 -24.11 9.99
N LYS A 622 16.50 -24.51 10.57
CA LYS A 622 16.91 -25.91 10.66
C LYS A 622 15.92 -26.72 11.50
N THR A 623 15.74 -27.97 11.13
CA THR A 623 15.07 -28.97 11.96
C THR A 623 15.88 -29.24 13.23
N LYS A 624 15.23 -29.75 14.28
CA LYS A 624 15.93 -30.12 15.52
C LYS A 624 17.08 -31.10 15.27
N LYS A 625 16.86 -32.07 14.37
CA LYS A 625 17.87 -33.04 13.95
C LYS A 625 19.12 -32.39 13.34
N GLN A 626 18.94 -31.35 12.52
CA GLN A 626 20.06 -30.61 11.93
C GLN A 626 20.84 -29.83 13.00
N VAL A 627 20.15 -29.25 13.99
CA VAL A 627 20.80 -28.56 15.12
C VAL A 627 21.57 -29.54 16.00
N GLU A 628 21.02 -30.72 16.28
CA GLU A 628 21.70 -31.80 17.00
C GLU A 628 22.96 -32.29 16.27
N GLN A 629 22.88 -32.46 14.95
CA GLN A 629 24.03 -32.81 14.11
C GLN A 629 25.12 -31.74 14.18
N TRP A 630 24.74 -30.48 14.11
CA TRP A 630 25.67 -29.36 14.28
C TRP A 630 26.35 -29.40 15.65
N ASN A 631 25.58 -29.58 16.74
CA ASN A 631 26.11 -29.68 18.10
C ASN A 631 27.10 -30.84 18.24
N ALA A 632 26.80 -32.01 17.67
CA ALA A 632 27.67 -33.17 17.71
C ALA A 632 29.01 -32.94 16.98
N LEU A 633 28.98 -32.31 15.81
CA LEU A 633 30.18 -31.96 15.06
C LEU A 633 30.99 -30.86 15.77
N TRP A 634 30.30 -29.85 16.30
CA TRP A 634 30.92 -28.78 17.07
C TRP A 634 31.66 -29.32 18.31
N ASP A 635 31.04 -30.23 19.06
CA ASP A 635 31.67 -30.88 20.21
C ASP A 635 32.83 -31.80 19.81
N LYS A 636 32.69 -32.55 18.71
CA LYS A 636 33.75 -33.41 18.15
C LYS A 636 35.01 -32.58 17.86
N TYR A 637 34.85 -31.53 17.06
CA TYR A 637 35.97 -30.69 16.63
C TYR A 637 36.45 -29.75 17.75
N GLY A 638 35.59 -29.34 18.66
CA GLY A 638 35.98 -28.59 19.87
C GLY A 638 36.87 -29.39 20.82
N LYS A 639 36.56 -30.68 21.02
CA LYS A 639 37.42 -31.61 21.77
C LYS A 639 38.76 -31.84 21.06
N GLU A 640 38.75 -31.99 19.74
CA GLU A 640 39.96 -32.11 18.93
C GLU A 640 40.85 -30.87 19.06
N TRP A 641 40.28 -29.66 18.87
CA TRP A 641 40.99 -28.40 19.06
C TRP A 641 41.59 -28.29 20.46
N SER A 642 40.83 -28.63 21.50
CA SER A 642 41.28 -28.54 22.90
C SER A 642 42.48 -29.44 23.16
N LEU A 643 42.46 -30.66 22.59
CA LEU A 643 43.57 -31.61 22.66
C LEU A 643 44.80 -31.07 21.92
N LEU A 644 44.63 -30.63 20.67
CA LEU A 644 45.72 -30.12 19.83
C LEU A 644 46.33 -28.85 20.43
N LYS A 645 45.52 -27.90 20.90
CA LYS A 645 45.97 -26.71 21.62
C LYS A 645 46.87 -27.09 22.79
N THR A 646 46.44 -28.04 23.62
CA THR A 646 47.20 -28.47 24.80
C THR A 646 48.56 -29.05 24.38
N ARG A 647 48.56 -29.94 23.39
CA ARG A 647 49.79 -30.55 22.85
C ARG A 647 50.74 -29.53 22.26
N VAL A 648 50.27 -28.68 21.34
CA VAL A 648 51.08 -27.67 20.67
C VAL A 648 51.63 -26.64 21.66
N THR A 649 50.83 -26.21 22.64
CA THR A 649 51.31 -25.31 23.70
C THR A 649 52.43 -25.95 24.52
N ASP A 650 52.33 -27.24 24.83
CA ASP A 650 53.38 -27.96 25.57
C ASP A 650 54.61 -28.24 24.70
N TYR A 651 54.46 -28.49 23.39
CA TYR A 651 55.58 -28.55 22.45
C TYR A 651 56.34 -27.20 22.40
N VAL A 652 55.63 -26.06 22.36
CA VAL A 652 56.25 -24.73 22.43
C VAL A 652 57.02 -24.54 23.75
N LYS A 653 56.43 -24.91 24.89
CA LYS A 653 57.11 -24.85 26.19
C LYS A 653 58.42 -25.66 26.19
N TYR A 654 58.39 -26.87 25.63
CA TYR A 654 59.56 -27.74 25.61
C TYR A 654 60.63 -27.31 24.57
N PHE A 655 60.27 -27.26 23.28
CA PHE A 655 61.23 -27.05 22.19
C PHE A 655 61.69 -25.59 22.04
N VAL A 656 60.82 -24.62 22.35
CA VAL A 656 61.12 -23.19 22.18
C VAL A 656 61.57 -22.55 23.49
N LYS A 657 60.83 -22.78 24.59
CA LYS A 657 61.13 -22.15 25.90
C LYS A 657 62.12 -22.93 26.78
N GLY A 658 62.32 -24.22 26.50
CA GLY A 658 63.20 -25.08 27.30
C GLY A 658 62.62 -25.50 28.66
N ASP A 659 61.30 -25.40 28.83
CA ASP A 659 60.62 -25.74 30.08
C ASP A 659 60.59 -27.26 30.32
N LYS A 660 60.63 -27.67 31.60
CA LYS A 660 60.37 -29.07 31.98
C LYS A 660 58.87 -29.34 32.06
N LEU A 661 58.37 -30.27 31.25
CA LEU A 661 56.97 -30.68 31.28
C LEU A 661 56.66 -31.59 32.47
N ASN A 662 55.45 -31.49 33.02
CA ASN A 662 54.99 -32.34 34.11
C ASN A 662 54.49 -33.69 33.58
N LYS A 663 55.20 -34.77 33.88
CA LYS A 663 54.88 -36.14 33.43
C LYS A 663 53.48 -36.64 33.81
N LYS A 664 52.86 -36.07 34.86
CA LYS A 664 51.51 -36.43 35.29
C LYS A 664 50.43 -35.80 34.41
N TRP A 665 50.64 -34.56 33.97
CA TRP A 665 49.63 -33.75 33.29
C TRP A 665 49.82 -33.70 31.77
N ALA A 666 51.05 -33.84 31.29
CA ALA A 666 51.41 -33.84 29.86
C ALA A 666 51.92 -35.22 29.42
N LYS A 667 51.32 -36.30 29.93
CA LYS A 667 51.83 -37.68 29.76
C LYS A 667 52.05 -38.05 28.29
N ASP A 668 51.09 -37.73 27.42
CA ASP A 668 51.15 -38.07 25.99
C ASP A 668 52.24 -37.27 25.26
N VAL A 669 52.37 -35.98 25.57
CA VAL A 669 53.41 -35.10 24.99
C VAL A 669 54.80 -35.55 25.44
N VAL A 670 54.97 -35.91 26.71
CA VAL A 670 56.22 -36.44 27.24
C VAL A 670 56.56 -37.77 26.55
N ALA A 671 55.58 -38.65 26.34
CA ALA A 671 55.79 -39.90 25.62
C ALA A 671 56.17 -39.67 24.14
N ASP A 672 55.56 -38.69 23.45
CA ASP A 672 55.94 -38.32 22.09
C ASP A 672 57.41 -37.86 22.01
N ILE A 673 57.85 -37.06 22.98
CA ILE A 673 59.22 -36.53 23.06
C ILE A 673 60.23 -37.64 23.43
N GLU A 674 59.93 -38.43 24.47
CA GLU A 674 60.84 -39.49 24.97
C GLU A 674 61.00 -40.65 23.98
N ASN A 675 59.98 -40.91 23.15
CA ASN A 675 60.04 -41.94 22.09
C ASN A 675 60.50 -41.41 20.74
N GLU A 676 60.93 -40.14 20.65
CA GLU A 676 61.37 -39.50 19.40
C GLU A 676 60.33 -39.57 18.26
N SER A 677 59.04 -39.46 18.60
CA SER A 677 57.90 -39.52 17.67
C SER A 677 57.69 -38.22 16.89
N PHE A 678 58.75 -37.70 16.23
CA PHE A 678 58.73 -36.38 15.58
C PHE A 678 57.67 -36.23 14.49
N GLU A 679 57.38 -37.29 13.74
CA GLU A 679 56.30 -37.30 12.74
C GLU A 679 54.92 -37.05 13.37
N ASN A 680 54.64 -37.65 14.55
CA ASN A 680 53.39 -37.42 15.28
C ASN A 680 53.29 -35.98 15.79
N ILE A 681 54.41 -35.44 16.30
CA ILE A 681 54.50 -34.04 16.75
C ILE A 681 54.21 -33.09 15.58
N LYS A 682 54.85 -33.32 14.43
CA LYS A 682 54.67 -32.52 13.21
C LYS A 682 53.24 -32.61 12.69
N THR A 683 52.65 -33.80 12.68
CA THR A 683 51.24 -34.01 12.31
C THR A 683 50.28 -33.22 13.21
N ASN A 684 50.51 -33.22 14.53
CA ASN A 684 49.68 -32.44 15.46
C ASN A 684 49.82 -30.93 15.22
N ILE A 685 51.03 -30.43 14.96
CA ILE A 685 51.28 -29.01 14.63
C ILE A 685 50.59 -28.65 13.31
N GLN A 686 50.76 -29.48 12.28
CA GLN A 686 50.14 -29.30 10.96
C GLN A 686 48.62 -29.28 11.06
N ARG A 687 48.03 -30.22 11.78
CA ARG A 687 46.58 -30.27 11.99
C ARG A 687 46.06 -29.08 12.79
N PHE A 688 46.84 -28.54 13.71
CA PHE A 688 46.47 -27.35 14.49
C PHE A 688 46.52 -26.06 13.66
N LEU A 689 47.58 -25.90 12.84
CA LEU A 689 47.82 -24.71 12.03
C LEU A 689 47.07 -24.69 10.69
N LYS A 690 46.74 -25.85 10.11
CA LYS A 690 45.95 -25.96 8.87
C LYS A 690 46.49 -25.06 7.75
N ASP A 691 45.68 -24.09 7.32
CA ASP A 691 45.91 -23.22 6.15
C ASP A 691 47.01 -22.17 6.37
N TYR A 692 47.53 -22.03 7.60
CA TYR A 692 48.72 -21.19 7.85
C TYR A 692 50.01 -21.77 7.25
N LEU A 693 50.01 -23.08 6.97
CA LEU A 693 51.19 -23.79 6.46
C LEU A 693 51.26 -23.78 4.93
N THR A 694 52.48 -23.69 4.43
CA THR A 694 52.82 -23.82 3.01
C THR A 694 53.49 -25.16 2.74
N ALA A 695 53.54 -25.59 1.47
CA ALA A 695 54.19 -26.85 1.09
C ALA A 695 55.69 -26.90 1.45
N GLU A 696 56.35 -25.75 1.60
CA GLU A 696 57.76 -25.68 1.99
C GLU A 696 57.97 -25.97 3.49
N ASP A 697 56.93 -25.82 4.31
CA ASP A 697 57.00 -26.04 5.76
C ASP A 697 57.12 -27.52 6.15
N ASP A 698 56.76 -28.41 5.24
CA ASP A 698 56.88 -29.86 5.42
C ASP A 698 58.33 -30.34 5.53
N ALA A 699 59.31 -29.52 5.14
CA ALA A 699 60.73 -29.83 5.31
C ALA A 699 61.33 -29.26 6.62
N LEU A 700 60.59 -28.41 7.35
CA LEU A 700 61.12 -27.75 8.55
C LEU A 700 61.20 -28.70 9.76
N GLU A 701 62.25 -28.51 10.56
CA GLU A 701 62.39 -29.13 11.88
C GLU A 701 61.33 -28.61 12.86
N VAL A 702 60.90 -29.46 13.80
CA VAL A 702 59.81 -29.14 14.76
C VAL A 702 60.02 -27.81 15.47
N LYS A 703 61.24 -27.54 15.95
CA LYS A 703 61.55 -26.30 16.64
C LYS A 703 61.40 -25.07 15.72
N THR A 704 61.96 -25.14 14.52
CA THR A 704 61.90 -24.05 13.53
C THR A 704 60.46 -23.78 13.11
N LEU A 705 59.65 -24.84 12.95
CA LEU A 705 58.23 -24.73 12.63
C LEU A 705 57.45 -24.01 13.75
N LEU A 706 57.68 -24.39 15.01
CA LEU A 706 57.04 -23.75 16.18
C LEU A 706 57.47 -22.30 16.38
N GLU A 707 58.74 -21.97 16.10
CA GLU A 707 59.25 -20.59 16.16
C GLU A 707 58.64 -19.72 15.05
N LYS A 708 58.61 -20.24 13.82
CA LYS A 708 58.04 -19.55 12.64
C LYS A 708 56.59 -19.14 12.86
N TYR A 709 55.76 -20.04 13.40
CA TYR A 709 54.32 -19.83 13.58
C TYR A 709 53.90 -19.51 15.01
N SER A 710 54.81 -18.94 15.81
CA SER A 710 54.55 -18.71 17.24
C SER A 710 53.38 -17.75 17.49
N GLU A 711 53.20 -16.73 16.64
CA GLU A 711 52.09 -15.77 16.74
C GLU A 711 50.74 -16.42 16.39
N GLU A 712 50.69 -17.21 15.32
CA GLU A 712 49.51 -17.96 14.90
C GLU A 712 49.11 -19.00 15.95
N ILE A 713 50.08 -19.71 16.52
CA ILE A 713 49.83 -20.67 17.61
C ILE A 713 49.18 -19.96 18.80
N ASP A 714 49.69 -18.79 19.22
CA ASP A 714 49.10 -18.02 20.32
C ASP A 714 47.68 -17.55 19.99
N SER A 715 47.47 -17.07 18.76
CA SER A 715 46.17 -16.63 18.26
C SER A 715 45.13 -17.77 18.25
N VAL A 716 45.45 -18.90 17.61
CA VAL A 716 44.56 -20.07 17.48
C VAL A 716 44.32 -20.76 18.83
N SER A 717 45.25 -20.60 19.78
CA SER A 717 45.09 -21.13 21.14
C SER A 717 44.08 -20.35 22.00
N LYS A 718 43.69 -19.14 21.59
CA LYS A 718 42.70 -18.33 22.32
C LYS A 718 41.29 -18.74 21.92
N PHE A 719 40.41 -18.81 22.92
CA PHE A 719 38.96 -18.85 22.70
C PHE A 719 38.40 -17.44 22.81
N GLU A 720 37.31 -17.17 22.09
CA GLU A 720 36.64 -15.87 22.13
C GLU A 720 35.55 -15.87 23.20
N LYS A 721 35.54 -14.85 24.07
CA LYS A 721 34.52 -14.72 25.11
C LYS A 721 33.12 -14.56 24.54
N GLU A 722 33.00 -14.00 23.34
CA GLU A 722 31.71 -13.70 22.73
C GLU A 722 30.98 -14.94 22.21
N THR A 723 31.70 -16.03 21.96
CA THR A 723 31.16 -17.30 21.46
C THR A 723 31.06 -18.36 22.55
N HIS A 724 31.28 -18.01 23.83
CA HIS A 724 31.34 -18.97 24.95
C HIS A 724 30.06 -19.78 25.13
N VAL A 725 28.92 -19.26 24.67
CA VAL A 725 27.63 -19.96 24.67
C VAL A 725 27.70 -21.25 23.84
N PHE A 726 28.54 -21.29 22.80
CA PHE A 726 28.80 -22.48 22.01
C PHE A 726 29.92 -23.35 22.61
N GLY A 727 30.50 -22.97 23.74
CA GLY A 727 31.62 -23.66 24.39
C GLY A 727 32.92 -22.86 24.37
N PHE A 728 33.92 -23.37 25.09
CA PHE A 728 35.20 -22.70 25.30
C PHE A 728 36.24 -23.08 24.24
N TYR A 729 35.87 -22.95 22.97
CA TYR A 729 36.71 -23.32 21.83
C TYR A 729 37.14 -22.10 20.99
N ASN A 730 38.19 -22.25 20.18
CA ASN A 730 38.44 -21.28 19.11
C ASN A 730 37.38 -21.48 18.02
N ALA A 731 36.44 -20.54 17.93
CA ALA A 731 35.26 -20.70 17.10
C ALA A 731 35.58 -20.78 15.59
N TRP A 732 36.62 -20.08 15.10
CA TRP A 732 37.01 -20.16 13.69
C TRP A 732 37.60 -21.52 13.34
N TRP A 733 38.49 -22.04 14.20
CA TRP A 733 39.11 -23.34 13.99
C TRP A 733 38.07 -24.45 13.96
N VAL A 734 37.12 -24.44 14.90
CA VAL A 734 36.07 -25.46 15.00
C VAL A 734 35.07 -25.32 13.86
N PHE A 735 34.58 -24.10 13.61
CA PHE A 735 33.64 -23.84 12.53
C PHE A 735 34.19 -24.26 11.17
N GLY A 736 35.48 -24.02 10.89
CA GLY A 736 36.12 -24.42 9.65
C GLY A 736 36.08 -25.94 9.39
N GLU A 737 36.00 -26.79 10.42
CA GLU A 737 35.81 -28.23 10.24
C GLU A 737 34.33 -28.63 10.19
N VAL A 738 33.49 -27.96 10.98
CA VAL A 738 32.04 -28.19 10.94
C VAL A 738 31.46 -27.81 9.57
N ALA A 739 31.91 -26.70 8.98
CA ALA A 739 31.48 -26.24 7.67
C ALA A 739 31.83 -27.24 6.55
N LYS A 740 33.00 -27.88 6.60
CA LYS A 740 33.39 -28.93 5.62
C LYS A 740 32.48 -30.15 5.65
N GLU A 741 31.88 -30.45 6.80
CA GLU A 741 31.00 -31.61 6.99
C GLU A 741 29.51 -31.27 6.76
N LEU A 742 29.15 -29.99 6.82
CA LEU A 742 27.81 -29.45 6.63
C LEU A 742 27.79 -28.43 5.49
N ASP A 743 28.49 -28.74 4.41
CA ASP A 743 28.65 -27.84 3.26
C ASP A 743 27.36 -27.77 2.44
N TYR A 744 27.00 -26.56 2.03
CA TYR A 744 25.85 -26.30 1.16
C TYR A 744 26.03 -24.97 0.43
N ASP A 745 25.47 -24.89 -0.78
CA ASP A 745 25.57 -23.69 -1.61
C ASP A 745 24.73 -22.54 -1.03
N ILE A 746 25.31 -21.35 -1.04
CA ILE A 746 24.64 -20.09 -0.68
C ILE A 746 24.62 -19.21 -1.91
N PHE A 747 23.43 -18.87 -2.39
CA PHE A 747 23.30 -17.93 -3.51
C PHE A 747 23.73 -16.52 -3.06
N MET A 748 24.65 -15.88 -3.78
CA MET A 748 25.08 -14.52 -3.49
C MET A 748 24.97 -13.65 -4.73
N ALA A 749 24.38 -12.46 -4.56
CA ALA A 749 24.29 -11.45 -5.61
C ALA A 749 24.48 -10.04 -5.05
N GLU A 750 24.91 -9.11 -5.90
CA GLU A 750 24.94 -7.68 -5.62
C GLU A 750 24.12 -6.98 -6.70
N ALA A 751 23.12 -6.20 -6.28
CA ALA A 751 22.34 -5.36 -7.17
C ALA A 751 23.01 -3.99 -7.29
N GLU A 752 23.10 -3.44 -8.50
CA GLU A 752 23.55 -2.06 -8.74
C GLU A 752 22.35 -1.10 -8.76
N ASN A 753 21.20 -1.58 -9.20
CA ASN A 753 19.96 -0.80 -9.32
C ASN A 753 18.74 -1.60 -8.84
N VAL A 754 17.80 -0.90 -8.19
CA VAL A 754 16.60 -1.49 -7.56
C VAL A 754 15.29 -0.92 -8.12
N GLY A 755 15.34 -0.36 -9.34
CA GLY A 755 14.18 0.21 -10.04
C GLY A 755 13.88 1.67 -9.76
N TYR A 756 14.50 2.26 -8.73
CA TYR A 756 14.27 3.65 -8.37
C TYR A 756 15.50 4.31 -7.73
N LYS A 757 15.51 5.65 -7.73
CA LYS A 757 16.41 6.48 -6.93
C LYS A 757 15.62 7.60 -6.28
N ARG A 758 15.56 7.61 -4.95
CA ARG A 758 14.90 8.67 -4.17
C ARG A 758 15.84 9.84 -3.90
N THR A 759 15.29 11.04 -4.01
CA THR A 759 15.95 12.29 -3.65
C THR A 759 15.01 13.12 -2.79
N LYS A 760 15.51 14.20 -2.18
CA LYS A 760 14.65 15.17 -1.47
C LYS A 760 13.56 15.80 -2.37
N ARG A 761 13.69 15.71 -3.69
CA ARG A 761 12.76 16.27 -4.69
C ARG A 761 11.76 15.25 -5.24
N GLY A 762 11.85 13.98 -4.82
CA GLY A 762 11.00 12.90 -5.31
C GLY A 762 11.79 11.67 -5.76
N GLU A 763 11.07 10.70 -6.30
CA GLU A 763 11.58 9.41 -6.79
C GLU A 763 11.78 9.47 -8.31
N ASN A 764 12.93 9.01 -8.79
CA ASN A 764 13.22 8.86 -10.22
C ASN A 764 13.28 7.37 -10.59
N PRO A 765 12.64 6.93 -11.68
CA PRO A 765 12.81 5.58 -12.19
C PRO A 765 14.27 5.28 -12.56
N MET A 766 14.72 4.07 -12.26
CA MET A 766 16.05 3.54 -12.61
C MET A 766 15.90 2.13 -13.19
N PRO A 767 16.95 1.55 -13.82
CA PRO A 767 16.99 0.11 -14.09
C PRO A 767 16.73 -0.72 -12.83
N ASN A 768 16.30 -1.97 -12.98
CA ASN A 768 16.04 -2.86 -11.86
C ASN A 768 16.73 -4.21 -12.09
N ASP A 769 17.74 -4.51 -11.27
CA ASP A 769 18.47 -5.78 -11.37
C ASP A 769 17.74 -6.90 -10.60
N LEU A 770 16.84 -6.52 -9.70
CA LEU A 770 16.13 -7.46 -8.83
C LEU A 770 15.11 -8.30 -9.62
N PHE A 771 14.31 -7.66 -10.47
CA PHE A 771 13.26 -8.30 -11.27
C PHE A 771 12.76 -7.38 -12.38
N ASP A 772 12.10 -7.96 -13.38
CA ASP A 772 11.40 -7.24 -14.45
C ASP A 772 9.88 -7.26 -14.26
N LEU A 773 9.21 -6.30 -14.90
CA LEU A 773 7.74 -6.26 -14.99
C LEU A 773 7.26 -6.86 -16.31
N GLU A 774 6.08 -7.48 -16.29
CA GLU A 774 5.50 -8.13 -17.45
C GLU A 774 5.27 -7.14 -18.59
N TYR A 775 4.77 -5.93 -18.30
CA TYR A 775 4.25 -4.95 -19.25
C TYR A 775 3.14 -5.53 -20.15
N ALA A 776 3.44 -6.52 -20.98
CA ALA A 776 2.50 -7.35 -21.70
C ALA A 776 1.89 -8.43 -20.78
N PRO A 777 0.59 -8.33 -20.43
CA PRO A 777 -0.08 -9.28 -19.55
C PRO A 777 -0.06 -10.70 -20.14
N TYR A 778 0.08 -11.72 -19.29
CA TYR A 778 -0.12 -13.11 -19.74
C TYR A 778 -1.52 -13.35 -20.32
N GLN A 779 -2.54 -12.78 -19.67
CA GLN A 779 -3.93 -12.89 -20.09
C GLN A 779 -4.49 -11.50 -20.36
N LEU A 780 -5.10 -11.32 -21.52
CA LEU A 780 -5.59 -10.04 -22.03
C LEU A 780 -6.92 -10.25 -22.75
N ASP A 781 -7.98 -9.54 -22.37
CA ASP A 781 -9.28 -9.60 -23.05
C ASP A 781 -9.20 -8.87 -24.41
N THR A 782 -8.69 -9.57 -25.42
CA THR A 782 -8.40 -9.00 -26.75
C THR A 782 -9.68 -8.51 -27.42
N LYS A 783 -10.77 -9.25 -27.23
CA LYS A 783 -12.08 -8.91 -27.77
C LYS A 783 -12.58 -7.59 -27.18
N ARG A 784 -12.54 -7.41 -25.86
CA ARG A 784 -12.99 -6.15 -25.23
C ARG A 784 -12.17 -4.95 -25.69
N ILE A 785 -10.89 -5.12 -25.98
CA ILE A 785 -10.04 -4.06 -26.54
C ILE A 785 -10.56 -3.67 -27.92
N ILE A 786 -10.73 -4.65 -28.82
CA ILE A 786 -11.21 -4.41 -30.20
C ILE A 786 -12.63 -3.80 -30.18
N ASP A 787 -13.53 -4.34 -29.35
CA ASP A 787 -14.89 -3.86 -29.17
C ASP A 787 -14.90 -2.39 -28.67
N SER A 788 -13.90 -1.98 -27.88
CA SER A 788 -13.78 -0.59 -27.42
C SER A 788 -13.45 0.38 -28.56
N TYR A 789 -12.60 -0.02 -29.51
CA TYR A 789 -12.31 0.74 -30.72
C TYR A 789 -13.53 0.78 -31.64
N GLU A 790 -14.23 -0.34 -31.84
CA GLU A 790 -15.45 -0.38 -32.64
C GLU A 790 -16.55 0.51 -32.08
N LYS A 791 -16.72 0.49 -30.75
CA LYS A 791 -17.63 1.40 -30.07
C LYS A 791 -17.23 2.85 -30.28
N ASN A 792 -15.95 3.18 -30.17
CA ASN A 792 -15.46 4.55 -30.40
C ASN A 792 -15.69 5.01 -31.85
N LEU A 793 -15.36 4.16 -32.83
CA LEU A 793 -15.58 4.44 -34.25
C LEU A 793 -17.06 4.61 -34.56
N LYS A 794 -17.94 3.79 -33.99
CA LYS A 794 -19.39 3.97 -34.14
C LYS A 794 -19.82 5.35 -33.65
N ILE A 795 -19.35 5.77 -32.48
CA ILE A 795 -19.66 7.08 -31.91
C ILE A 795 -19.16 8.22 -32.81
N LEU A 796 -17.93 8.12 -33.30
CA LEU A 796 -17.35 9.15 -34.17
C LEU A 796 -18.09 9.23 -35.51
N ASN A 797 -18.44 8.08 -36.10
CA ASN A 797 -19.23 8.03 -37.34
C ASN A 797 -20.64 8.60 -37.16
N ASP A 798 -21.30 8.29 -36.04
CA ASP A 798 -22.63 8.84 -35.72
C ASP A 798 -22.56 10.39 -35.60
N LEU A 799 -21.52 10.93 -34.97
CA LEU A 799 -21.25 12.38 -34.86
C LEU A 799 -20.94 13.04 -36.22
N LEU A 800 -20.18 12.34 -37.06
CA LEU A 800 -19.84 12.80 -38.41
C LEU A 800 -21.08 12.87 -39.31
N ASP A 801 -21.91 11.82 -39.29
CA ASP A 801 -23.15 11.75 -40.05
C ASP A 801 -24.14 12.85 -39.64
N GLU A 802 -24.18 13.17 -38.35
CA GLU A 802 -24.99 14.28 -37.87
C GLU A 802 -24.44 15.63 -38.33
N SER A 803 -23.13 15.86 -38.17
CA SER A 803 -22.49 17.11 -38.58
C SER A 803 -22.70 17.36 -40.08
N LYS A 804 -22.62 16.31 -40.91
CA LYS A 804 -22.95 16.35 -42.36
C LYS A 804 -24.43 16.72 -42.61
N LYS A 805 -25.38 16.14 -41.86
CA LYS A 805 -26.81 16.50 -41.98
C LYS A 805 -27.08 17.94 -41.56
N GLU A 806 -26.40 18.44 -40.54
CA GLU A 806 -26.50 19.84 -40.13
C GLU A 806 -25.92 20.77 -41.21
N LEU A 807 -24.77 20.44 -41.80
CA LEU A 807 -24.19 21.18 -42.92
C LEU A 807 -25.16 21.29 -44.09
N GLU A 808 -25.72 20.16 -44.55
CA GLU A 808 -26.70 20.14 -45.65
C GLU A 808 -27.93 21.02 -45.34
N THR A 809 -28.36 21.05 -44.09
CA THR A 809 -29.51 21.87 -43.65
C THR A 809 -29.17 23.35 -43.67
N ILE A 810 -27.96 23.73 -43.27
CA ILE A 810 -27.47 25.11 -43.30
C ILE A 810 -27.25 25.56 -44.75
N GLU A 811 -26.66 24.73 -45.60
CA GLU A 811 -26.45 25.03 -47.03
C GLU A 811 -27.77 25.23 -47.79
N LYS A 812 -28.80 24.43 -47.50
CA LYS A 812 -30.15 24.65 -48.04
C LYS A 812 -30.72 26.01 -47.63
N LYS A 813 -30.52 26.42 -46.37
CA LYS A 813 -30.98 27.75 -45.88
C LYS A 813 -30.19 28.91 -46.49
N ILE A 814 -28.90 28.72 -46.79
CA ILE A 814 -28.06 29.72 -47.47
C ILE A 814 -28.56 29.96 -48.91
N LYS A 815 -29.05 28.91 -49.60
CA LYS A 815 -29.67 29.05 -50.94
C LYS A 815 -30.96 29.87 -50.95
N ASP A 816 -31.71 29.86 -49.85
CA ASP A 816 -33.00 30.57 -49.74
C ASP A 816 -32.89 32.03 -49.26
N LYS A 817 -31.85 32.38 -48.48
CA LYS A 817 -31.51 33.76 -48.06
C LYS A 817 -30.00 33.90 -47.81
N GLU A 818 -29.35 34.88 -48.45
CA GLU A 818 -27.94 35.21 -48.16
C GLU A 818 -27.79 35.86 -46.78
N ILE A 819 -27.36 35.09 -45.78
CA ILE A 819 -27.06 35.55 -44.43
C ILE A 819 -25.62 35.18 -44.10
N GLU A 820 -24.77 36.18 -43.86
CA GLU A 820 -23.32 36.01 -43.67
C GLU A 820 -22.95 35.20 -42.41
N SER A 821 -23.80 35.22 -41.38
CA SER A 821 -23.62 34.38 -40.18
C SER A 821 -23.84 32.88 -40.43
N LEU A 822 -24.69 32.51 -41.40
CA LEU A 822 -24.89 31.11 -41.79
C LEU A 822 -23.71 30.60 -42.63
N LYS A 823 -23.12 31.45 -43.49
CA LYS A 823 -21.89 31.12 -44.24
C LYS A 823 -20.72 30.79 -43.29
N LYS A 824 -20.47 31.65 -42.28
CA LYS A 824 -19.45 31.38 -41.25
C LYS A 824 -19.72 30.11 -40.44
N LYS A 825 -20.98 29.80 -40.16
CA LYS A 825 -21.34 28.57 -39.46
C LYS A 825 -21.11 27.33 -40.33
N ALA A 826 -21.42 27.41 -41.63
CA ALA A 826 -21.15 26.33 -42.58
C ALA A 826 -19.64 26.09 -42.78
N GLU A 827 -18.84 27.16 -42.90
CA GLU A 827 -17.37 27.06 -42.96
C GLU A 827 -16.82 26.35 -41.73
N LYS A 828 -17.19 26.81 -40.53
CA LYS A 828 -16.75 26.16 -39.29
C LYS A 828 -17.17 24.69 -39.19
N LEU A 829 -18.40 24.37 -39.59
CA LEU A 829 -18.89 22.99 -39.56
C LEU A 829 -18.18 22.11 -40.59
N THR A 830 -17.72 22.69 -41.70
CA THR A 830 -16.91 21.99 -42.70
C THR A 830 -15.53 21.67 -42.12
N ASP A 831 -14.88 22.64 -41.47
CA ASP A 831 -13.60 22.43 -40.78
C ASP A 831 -13.74 21.36 -39.67
N ASP A 832 -14.83 21.41 -38.90
CA ASP A 832 -15.11 20.42 -37.85
C ASP A 832 -15.36 19.02 -38.45
N ILE A 833 -16.01 18.91 -39.61
CA ILE A 833 -16.22 17.64 -40.34
C ILE A 833 -14.90 17.08 -40.86
N GLU A 834 -14.04 17.92 -41.46
CA GLU A 834 -12.72 17.49 -41.94
C GLU A 834 -11.87 16.96 -40.77
N ALA A 835 -11.85 17.67 -39.63
CA ALA A 835 -11.16 17.22 -38.43
C ALA A 835 -11.75 15.92 -37.84
N GLN A 836 -13.08 15.74 -37.90
CA GLN A 836 -13.74 14.49 -37.49
C GLN A 836 -13.38 13.31 -38.41
N GLN A 837 -13.29 13.55 -39.73
CA GLN A 837 -12.89 12.53 -40.70
C GLN A 837 -11.45 12.09 -40.48
N GLU A 838 -10.52 13.04 -40.32
CA GLU A 838 -9.11 12.75 -40.00
C GLU A 838 -9.02 11.93 -38.71
N LYS A 839 -9.76 12.31 -37.68
CA LYS A 839 -9.80 11.56 -36.41
C LYS A 839 -10.36 10.14 -36.55
N ILE A 840 -11.33 9.91 -37.43
CA ILE A 840 -11.86 8.55 -37.69
C ILE A 840 -10.79 7.72 -38.40
N GLU A 841 -10.13 8.28 -39.42
CA GLU A 841 -9.04 7.62 -40.14
C GLU A 841 -7.90 7.23 -39.18
N ASP A 842 -7.51 8.13 -38.27
CA ASP A 842 -6.51 7.86 -37.23
C ASP A 842 -6.93 6.69 -36.33
N VAL A 843 -8.18 6.69 -35.82
CA VAL A 843 -8.68 5.62 -34.94
C VAL A 843 -8.83 4.29 -35.67
N GLU A 844 -9.19 4.30 -36.96
CA GLU A 844 -9.22 3.10 -37.80
C GLU A 844 -7.81 2.54 -38.01
N ALA A 845 -6.82 3.41 -38.27
CA ALA A 845 -5.42 3.02 -38.40
C ALA A 845 -4.86 2.45 -37.09
N GLU A 846 -5.15 3.10 -35.95
CA GLU A 846 -4.78 2.57 -34.62
C GLU A 846 -5.44 1.22 -34.35
N LYS A 847 -6.74 1.06 -34.65
CA LYS A 847 -7.45 -0.22 -34.50
C LYS A 847 -6.78 -1.31 -35.33
N ALA A 848 -6.45 -1.04 -36.59
CA ALA A 848 -5.81 -2.00 -37.47
C ALA A 848 -4.45 -2.45 -36.92
N GLN A 849 -3.63 -1.50 -36.44
CA GLN A 849 -2.34 -1.81 -35.79
C GLN A 849 -2.54 -2.63 -34.51
N VAL A 850 -3.50 -2.27 -33.67
CA VAL A 850 -3.82 -3.03 -32.44
C VAL A 850 -4.24 -4.46 -32.79
N VAL A 851 -5.08 -4.67 -33.80
CA VAL A 851 -5.48 -6.00 -34.25
C VAL A 851 -4.26 -6.81 -34.71
N GLU A 852 -3.39 -6.24 -35.55
CA GLU A 852 -2.14 -6.91 -35.96
C GLU A 852 -1.26 -7.30 -34.77
N ILE A 853 -1.06 -6.39 -33.81
CA ILE A 853 -0.27 -6.64 -32.60
C ILE A 853 -0.90 -7.78 -31.79
N LEU A 854 -2.21 -7.75 -31.56
CA LEU A 854 -2.90 -8.77 -30.77
C LEU A 854 -2.88 -10.13 -31.47
N GLU A 855 -3.13 -10.20 -32.77
CA GLU A 855 -3.05 -11.45 -33.55
C GLU A 855 -1.63 -12.01 -33.61
N PHE A 856 -0.61 -11.14 -33.61
CA PHE A 856 0.79 -11.54 -33.62
C PHE A 856 1.25 -12.11 -32.27
N TYR A 857 0.91 -11.47 -31.15
CA TYR A 857 1.44 -11.86 -29.83
C TYR A 857 0.50 -12.75 -29.00
N TYR A 858 -0.81 -12.74 -29.24
CA TYR A 858 -1.80 -13.47 -28.44
C TYR A 858 -2.53 -14.56 -29.24
N ASP A 859 -2.90 -15.65 -28.56
CA ASP A 859 -3.85 -16.66 -29.02
C ASP A 859 -5.00 -16.76 -28.01
N SER A 860 -6.21 -16.38 -28.44
CA SER A 860 -7.44 -16.54 -27.65
C SER A 860 -7.28 -16.01 -26.22
N ASP A 861 -6.86 -14.74 -26.10
CA ASP A 861 -6.62 -13.99 -24.86
C ASP A 861 -5.37 -14.38 -24.05
N LYS A 862 -4.54 -15.32 -24.53
CA LYS A 862 -3.30 -15.70 -23.87
C LYS A 862 -2.07 -15.33 -24.69
N LEU A 863 -1.05 -14.82 -24.03
CA LEU A 863 0.23 -14.54 -24.68
C LEU A 863 0.82 -15.86 -25.22
N LYS A 864 1.26 -15.86 -26.48
CA LYS A 864 1.83 -17.04 -27.13
C LYS A 864 3.10 -17.50 -26.39
N SER A 865 3.38 -18.81 -26.46
CA SER A 865 4.48 -19.46 -25.75
C SER A 865 5.83 -18.79 -25.95
N ASP A 866 6.08 -18.32 -27.17
CA ASP A 866 7.37 -17.77 -27.59
C ASP A 866 7.67 -16.41 -26.93
N TYR A 867 6.66 -15.77 -26.35
CA TYR A 867 6.77 -14.45 -25.71
C TYR A 867 6.58 -14.48 -24.19
N LEU A 868 6.46 -15.68 -23.59
CA LEU A 868 6.25 -15.82 -22.14
C LEU A 868 7.41 -15.31 -21.28
N GLU A 869 8.62 -15.18 -21.83
CA GLU A 869 9.77 -14.67 -21.07
C GLU A 869 9.87 -13.13 -21.12
N ARG A 870 9.03 -12.45 -21.92
CA ARG A 870 8.99 -10.98 -22.06
C ARG A 870 10.39 -10.41 -22.32
N THR A 871 11.07 -10.98 -23.32
CA THR A 871 12.39 -10.51 -23.78
C THR A 871 12.32 -9.82 -25.13
N ASP A 872 11.17 -9.89 -25.81
CA ASP A 872 10.88 -9.13 -27.03
C ASP A 872 10.64 -7.65 -26.70
N ALA A 873 11.52 -6.79 -27.22
CA ALA A 873 11.48 -5.35 -26.96
C ALA A 873 10.27 -4.66 -27.60
N ASP A 874 9.79 -5.15 -28.75
CA ASP A 874 8.65 -4.55 -29.46
C ASP A 874 7.35 -4.84 -28.71
N LEU A 875 7.17 -6.10 -28.26
CA LEU A 875 6.08 -6.49 -27.37
C LEU A 875 6.04 -5.59 -26.13
N ILE A 876 7.16 -5.45 -25.42
CA ILE A 876 7.23 -4.59 -24.23
C ILE A 876 6.86 -3.15 -24.58
N ASN A 877 7.39 -2.61 -25.68
CA ASN A 877 7.15 -1.23 -26.07
C ASN A 877 5.68 -0.94 -26.40
N HIS A 878 4.95 -1.88 -27.01
CA HIS A 878 3.52 -1.72 -27.26
C HIS A 878 2.71 -1.46 -25.99
N PHE A 879 3.08 -2.08 -24.86
CA PHE A 879 2.44 -1.90 -23.56
C PHE A 879 3.10 -0.86 -22.66
N LYS A 880 4.39 -0.54 -22.87
CA LYS A 880 5.07 0.44 -22.05
C LYS A 880 4.78 1.86 -22.50
N ASN A 881 4.91 2.13 -23.80
CA ASN A 881 4.80 3.47 -24.40
C ASN A 881 3.93 3.50 -25.67
N GLY A 882 3.40 2.36 -26.12
CA GLY A 882 2.63 2.24 -27.36
C GLY A 882 1.11 2.29 -27.18
N LEU A 883 0.40 1.83 -28.22
CA LEU A 883 -1.07 1.83 -28.30
C LEU A 883 -1.76 1.00 -27.20
N LEU A 884 -1.08 -0.03 -26.68
CA LEU A 884 -1.59 -0.91 -25.63
C LEU A 884 -1.21 -0.47 -24.21
N SER A 885 -0.65 0.73 -24.05
CA SER A 885 -0.17 1.24 -22.74
C SER A 885 -1.23 1.28 -21.64
N ARG A 886 -2.51 1.42 -22.02
CA ARG A 886 -3.65 1.39 -21.09
C ARG A 886 -3.94 0.01 -20.52
N TYR A 887 -3.43 -1.04 -21.14
CA TYR A 887 -3.67 -2.44 -20.78
C TYR A 887 -2.42 -3.12 -20.21
N LYS A 888 -1.44 -2.33 -19.76
CA LYS A 888 -0.20 -2.86 -19.22
C LYS A 888 -0.41 -3.64 -17.93
N SER A 889 0.43 -4.66 -17.74
CA SER A 889 0.60 -5.38 -16.48
C SER A 889 1.75 -4.76 -15.69
N ASP A 890 1.52 -4.54 -14.40
CA ASP A 890 2.56 -4.16 -13.43
C ASP A 890 3.00 -5.38 -12.59
N ASP A 891 2.66 -6.61 -13.02
CA ASP A 891 3.12 -7.84 -12.37
C ASP A 891 4.61 -8.11 -12.63
N ILE A 892 5.22 -8.87 -11.73
CA ILE A 892 6.60 -9.35 -11.86
C ILE A 892 6.67 -10.51 -12.86
N VAL A 893 7.62 -10.44 -13.79
CA VAL A 893 7.97 -11.55 -14.69
C VAL A 893 8.66 -12.63 -13.89
N LEU A 894 8.16 -13.86 -14.04
CA LEU A 894 8.77 -15.05 -13.45
C LEU A 894 9.30 -15.93 -14.56
N ARG A 895 10.58 -15.74 -14.90
CA ARG A 895 11.19 -16.45 -16.01
C ARG A 895 11.51 -17.89 -15.67
N THR A 896 11.40 -18.76 -16.65
CA THR A 896 11.71 -20.19 -16.48
C THR A 896 12.95 -20.62 -17.27
N THR A 897 13.32 -19.89 -18.31
CA THR A 897 14.39 -20.24 -19.23
C THR A 897 15.48 -19.17 -19.34
N GLU A 898 15.13 -17.96 -19.79
CA GLU A 898 16.07 -16.85 -19.95
C GLU A 898 16.27 -16.10 -18.62
N LEU A 899 17.29 -16.45 -17.85
CA LEU A 899 17.53 -15.82 -16.54
C LEU A 899 18.23 -14.48 -16.70
N LEU A 900 17.50 -13.38 -16.52
CA LEU A 900 18.03 -12.02 -16.72
C LEU A 900 18.24 -11.26 -15.43
N THR A 901 17.45 -11.58 -14.40
CA THR A 901 17.42 -10.82 -13.14
C THR A 901 17.90 -11.68 -11.96
N ILE A 902 18.17 -11.04 -10.83
CA ILE A 902 18.54 -11.74 -9.60
C ILE A 902 17.40 -12.68 -9.17
N LEU A 903 16.14 -12.27 -9.28
CA LEU A 903 14.99 -13.10 -8.92
C LEU A 903 14.92 -14.37 -9.76
N ASP A 904 15.16 -14.27 -11.07
CA ASP A 904 15.14 -15.44 -11.97
C ASP A 904 16.18 -16.49 -11.52
N ASN A 905 17.40 -16.04 -11.21
CA ASN A 905 18.48 -16.91 -10.75
C ASN A 905 18.18 -17.49 -9.36
N ILE A 906 17.68 -16.69 -8.41
CA ILE A 906 17.26 -17.17 -7.09
C ILE A 906 16.20 -18.26 -7.22
N ARG A 907 15.15 -18.05 -8.02
CA ARG A 907 14.06 -19.04 -8.15
C ARG A 907 14.51 -20.35 -8.79
N LYS A 908 15.60 -20.34 -9.56
CA LYS A 908 16.20 -21.53 -10.16
C LYS A 908 17.15 -22.26 -9.22
N GLU A 909 18.05 -21.53 -8.55
CA GLU A 909 19.16 -22.11 -7.78
C GLU A 909 18.79 -22.37 -6.32
N VAL A 910 17.93 -21.55 -5.72
CA VAL A 910 17.55 -21.68 -4.32
C VAL A 910 16.41 -22.69 -4.15
N VAL A 911 16.73 -23.81 -3.51
CA VAL A 911 15.77 -24.84 -3.13
C VAL A 911 15.35 -24.68 -1.67
N TRP A 912 14.05 -24.61 -1.45
CA TRP A 912 13.43 -24.63 -0.12
C TRP A 912 13.02 -26.05 0.23
N ASP A 913 13.51 -26.57 1.36
CA ASP A 913 13.30 -27.96 1.78
C ASP A 913 11.97 -28.20 2.50
#